data_AF-A0A2U1E6G0-F1
#
_entry.id   AF-A0A2U1E6G0-F1
#
_cell.length_a   1.000
_cell.length_b   1.000
_cell.length_c   1.000
_cell.angle_alpha   90.00
_cell.angle_beta   90.00
_cell.angle_gamma   90.00
#
_symmetry.space_group_name_H-M   'P 1'
#
loop_
_entity.id
_entity.type
_entity.pdbx_description
1 polymer ?
#
loop_
_entity_poly.entity_id
_entity_poly.type
_entity_poly.pdbx_seq_one_letter_code
_entity_poly.pdbx_strand_id
1 'polypeptide(L)'
;MKKYIALILTGLMLISLMPFTTFAYYGDYYSDYGDLIVSVMGDDRYPINGAIVTIYDSNGSDVTPSGYYNYNTYRLPYGYYTVVATYMGFEAREMVMVDSSTNYVSLTLSTSNNYKYTFVVNTVDGNGFDIKNLDTRVYDQYDREITSVGGLYTIGYAGKYRVDVYSGYKLVKSTYFDYSDIKSGTLTVNIDGGFYAADAPRALTDTLRIAKNIRRCGDYGSVSPELRRNFESNLDIVSNIVDDFKDGKFSYAYNGRYYDKYGKYYNGYYRNYDSYRNGYYYVNGIPYSYYEFYKKFGYYPDEYDKGRGYNYTADWYLDKYNGLSMRYYVEALVDAANAVLGDMPISSLCTRDIGHLKYPSIYDYNGFDTIGSYDNKTVKEANDLIAEARKLKDKRSDSYWKKYSDALQKAIDETNKALKGNGGLKNAVANLKKAIDDAKKNDGKLYTRRAYMKGITSMTFSPSGTLTRAEMAQIIANLLSQSGKNYSYGAVNFNDVTENSWYYNAVRVASNYGIMVGRPGGNFDPQGLVSKEELIVIAARLGGHEAMAGNTFQIKEHYWSVPYIERALNSGWISMDQNFNPSEKISRGETAKIINKSIGYGADKEYIDKNIDTMTTFDDVDRTNPYYYEIVVATNTISYQRTDSLRIWRAHVTQNGTWSDSNFGNGDLISPIK
;
A
#
# COMPACT_ATOMS: atom_id res chain seq x y z
N MET A 1 -77.52 63.97 6.38
CA MET A 1 -77.78 63.66 4.94
C MET A 1 -76.88 62.58 4.32
N LYS A 2 -75.66 62.30 4.81
CA LYS A 2 -74.88 61.10 4.36
C LYS A 2 -75.26 59.76 5.03
N LYS A 3 -76.20 59.75 5.99
CA LYS A 3 -76.76 58.53 6.63
C LYS A 3 -78.07 58.00 6.01
N TYR A 4 -78.66 58.71 5.03
CA TYR A 4 -79.93 58.30 4.40
C TYR A 4 -79.77 57.63 3.02
N ILE A 5 -78.59 57.71 2.39
CA ILE A 5 -78.30 57.02 1.12
C ILE A 5 -77.98 55.52 1.36
N ALA A 6 -77.46 55.17 2.54
CA ALA A 6 -77.15 53.80 2.92
C ALA A 6 -78.38 52.94 3.29
N LEU A 7 -79.55 53.55 3.55
CA LEU A 7 -80.80 52.83 3.82
C LEU A 7 -81.62 52.53 2.56
N ILE A 8 -81.38 53.27 1.47
CA ILE A 8 -82.09 53.07 0.19
C ILE A 8 -81.40 52.01 -0.66
N LEU A 9 -80.08 51.81 -0.51
CA LEU A 9 -79.33 50.75 -1.18
C LEU A 9 -79.48 49.37 -0.52
N THR A 10 -79.79 49.30 0.78
CA THR A 10 -80.10 48.05 1.49
C THR A 10 -81.55 47.58 1.28
N GLY A 11 -82.47 48.48 0.90
CA GLY A 11 -83.86 48.13 0.55
C GLY A 11 -84.06 47.54 -0.85
N LEU A 12 -83.09 47.71 -1.76
CA LEU A 12 -83.17 47.23 -3.15
C LEU A 12 -82.53 45.85 -3.39
N MET A 13 -81.78 45.29 -2.43
CA MET A 13 -81.26 43.91 -2.49
C MET A 13 -82.16 42.87 -1.78
N LEU A 14 -83.27 43.29 -1.15
CA LEU A 14 -84.21 42.42 -0.43
C LEU A 14 -85.50 42.12 -1.21
N ILE A 15 -85.54 42.40 -2.51
CA ILE A 15 -86.69 42.14 -3.42
C ILE A 15 -86.43 40.96 -4.39
N SER A 16 -85.31 40.23 -4.30
CA SER A 16 -85.11 39.02 -5.12
C SER A 16 -85.44 37.70 -4.39
N LEU A 17 -86.09 37.76 -3.23
CA LEU A 17 -86.52 36.60 -2.45
C LEU A 17 -88.02 36.70 -2.15
N MET A 18 -88.86 36.15 -3.03
CA MET A 18 -90.06 35.36 -2.68
C MET A 18 -90.73 34.77 -3.95
N PRO A 19 -91.41 33.63 -3.81
CA PRO A 19 -91.59 32.63 -4.87
C PRO A 19 -92.78 32.95 -5.76
N PHE A 20 -92.62 32.81 -7.07
CA PHE A 20 -93.78 32.66 -7.95
C PHE A 20 -94.32 31.24 -7.81
N THR A 21 -95.31 31.08 -6.94
CA THR A 21 -96.22 29.93 -6.95
C THR A 21 -97.18 30.08 -8.13
N THR A 22 -96.96 29.34 -9.20
CA THR A 22 -98.03 28.95 -10.13
C THR A 22 -98.20 27.44 -10.02
N PHE A 23 -99.35 27.04 -9.46
CA PHE A 23 -99.84 25.67 -9.49
C PHE A 23 -100.01 25.21 -10.94
N ALA A 24 -99.33 24.13 -11.32
CA ALA A 24 -99.79 23.21 -12.35
C ALA A 24 -99.67 21.79 -11.78
N TYR A 25 -100.82 21.15 -11.65
CA TYR A 25 -101.01 19.84 -11.06
C TYR A 25 -100.85 18.75 -12.13
N TYR A 26 -100.00 17.75 -11.83
CA TYR A 26 -99.89 16.38 -12.34
C TYR A 26 -100.23 16.06 -13.81
N GLY A 27 -99.21 15.58 -14.53
CA GLY A 27 -99.34 14.77 -15.75
C GLY A 27 -98.10 13.90 -15.92
N ASP A 28 -98.34 12.59 -15.99
CA ASP A 28 -97.38 11.50 -15.88
C ASP A 28 -96.28 11.44 -16.97
N TYR A 29 -95.08 11.02 -16.53
CA TYR A 29 -94.12 10.17 -17.24
C TYR A 29 -93.98 10.34 -18.76
N TYR A 30 -93.18 11.32 -19.20
CA TYR A 30 -91.99 11.10 -20.03
C TYR A 30 -90.99 12.18 -19.62
N SER A 31 -89.89 11.76 -19.02
CA SER A 31 -88.92 12.65 -18.41
C SER A 31 -88.10 13.30 -19.52
N ASP A 32 -88.49 14.50 -19.89
CA ASP A 32 -87.67 15.30 -20.79
C ASP A 32 -86.41 15.70 -20.02
N TYR A 33 -85.28 15.14 -20.44
CA TYR A 33 -83.96 15.37 -19.86
C TYR A 33 -83.15 16.25 -20.79
N GLY A 34 -82.46 17.23 -20.21
CA GLY A 34 -81.41 17.97 -20.89
C GLY A 34 -80.03 17.51 -20.43
N ASP A 35 -79.04 17.68 -21.29
CA ASP A 35 -77.64 17.46 -20.92
C ASP A 35 -77.05 18.79 -20.42
N LEU A 36 -76.42 18.75 -19.24
CA LEU A 36 -75.72 19.87 -18.62
C LEU A 36 -74.22 19.57 -18.58
N ILE A 37 -73.43 20.37 -19.28
CA ILE A 37 -71.97 20.29 -19.31
C ILE A 37 -71.39 21.30 -18.33
N VAL A 38 -70.64 20.82 -17.34
CA VAL A 38 -70.05 21.61 -16.25
C VAL A 38 -68.55 21.78 -16.45
N SER A 39 -68.08 22.98 -16.76
CA SER A 39 -66.64 23.28 -16.81
C SER A 39 -66.18 23.98 -15.53
N VAL A 40 -65.26 23.39 -14.78
CA VAL A 40 -64.66 24.05 -13.61
C VAL A 40 -63.31 24.61 -14.00
N MET A 41 -63.13 25.92 -13.85
CA MET A 41 -61.91 26.66 -14.16
C MET A 41 -61.34 27.34 -12.92
N GLY A 42 -60.03 27.54 -12.89
CA GLY A 42 -59.39 28.48 -11.97
C GLY A 42 -59.56 29.93 -12.44
N ASP A 43 -59.32 30.88 -11.55
CA ASP A 43 -59.21 32.31 -11.88
C ASP A 43 -58.03 32.61 -12.83
N ASP A 44 -57.08 31.68 -12.94
CA ASP A 44 -56.00 31.63 -13.95
C ASP A 44 -56.47 31.18 -15.36
N ARG A 45 -57.77 30.90 -15.52
CA ARG A 45 -58.44 30.42 -16.74
C ARG A 45 -58.03 29.03 -17.22
N TYR A 46 -57.42 28.22 -16.36
CA TYR A 46 -57.12 26.82 -16.67
C TYR A 46 -58.17 25.85 -16.09
N PRO A 47 -58.46 24.71 -16.76
CA PRO A 47 -59.38 23.71 -16.23
C PRO A 47 -58.85 23.06 -14.93
N ILE A 48 -59.74 22.84 -13.96
CA ILE A 48 -59.44 22.12 -12.71
C ILE A 48 -59.95 20.68 -12.83
N ASN A 49 -59.04 19.77 -13.20
CA ASN A 49 -59.35 18.34 -13.27
C ASN A 49 -59.37 17.73 -11.85
N GLY A 50 -60.56 17.33 -11.38
CA GLY A 50 -60.74 16.71 -10.06
C GLY A 50 -61.57 17.53 -9.06
N ALA A 51 -62.17 18.65 -9.47
CA ALA A 51 -63.20 19.32 -8.68
C ALA A 51 -64.41 18.39 -8.49
N ILE A 52 -64.95 18.34 -7.27
CA ILE A 52 -66.16 17.60 -6.96
C ILE A 52 -67.34 18.51 -7.31
N VAL A 53 -68.16 18.06 -8.25
CA VAL A 53 -69.38 18.76 -8.66
C VAL A 53 -70.58 18.10 -8.00
N THR A 54 -71.38 18.90 -7.31
CA THR A 54 -72.64 18.50 -6.68
C THR A 54 -73.76 19.38 -7.24
N ILE A 55 -74.89 18.76 -7.57
CA ILE A 55 -76.02 19.43 -8.21
C ILE A 55 -77.23 19.34 -7.28
N TYR A 56 -77.81 20.48 -6.94
CA TYR A 56 -78.97 20.59 -6.08
C TYR A 56 -80.20 21.00 -6.89
N ASP A 57 -81.34 20.36 -6.62
CA ASP A 57 -82.64 20.78 -7.18
C ASP A 57 -83.15 22.08 -6.54
N SER A 58 -84.29 22.58 -7.00
CA SER A 58 -84.92 23.80 -6.46
C SER A 58 -85.33 23.71 -4.99
N ASN A 59 -85.41 22.50 -4.42
CA ASN A 59 -85.69 22.26 -3.00
C ASN A 59 -84.41 22.13 -2.16
N GLY A 60 -83.23 22.25 -2.79
CA GLY A 60 -81.93 22.11 -2.13
C GLY A 60 -81.52 20.65 -1.88
N SER A 61 -82.19 19.67 -2.51
CA SER A 61 -81.82 18.26 -2.41
C SER A 61 -80.71 17.93 -3.40
N ASP A 62 -79.71 17.17 -2.97
CA ASP A 62 -78.64 16.67 -3.85
C ASP A 62 -79.24 15.65 -4.84
N VAL A 63 -79.19 16.00 -6.12
CA VAL A 63 -79.70 15.20 -7.24
C VAL A 63 -78.58 14.80 -8.20
N THR A 64 -77.31 14.85 -7.75
CA THR A 64 -76.15 14.53 -8.57
C THR A 64 -76.26 13.10 -9.14
N PRO A 65 -76.38 12.91 -10.46
CA PRO A 65 -76.53 11.59 -11.06
C PRO A 65 -75.29 10.70 -10.84
N SER A 66 -75.49 9.48 -10.33
CA SER A 66 -74.42 8.47 -10.19
C SER A 66 -74.34 7.60 -11.44
N GLY A 67 -73.41 7.88 -12.36
CA GLY A 67 -73.20 7.01 -13.53
C GLY A 67 -72.25 7.56 -14.60
N TYR A 68 -71.35 6.69 -15.04
CA TYR A 68 -70.28 6.95 -16.02
C TYR A 68 -70.77 7.51 -17.36
N TYR A 69 -70.44 8.76 -17.66
CA TYR A 69 -70.10 9.21 -19.02
C TYR A 69 -68.92 10.18 -18.93
N ASN A 70 -67.94 9.97 -19.81
CA ASN A 70 -66.70 10.71 -19.85
C ASN A 70 -66.95 12.23 -19.95
N TYR A 71 -66.23 13.01 -19.12
CA TYR A 71 -66.15 14.47 -19.15
C TYR A 71 -67.44 15.22 -18.80
N ASN A 72 -67.63 15.54 -17.51
CA ASN A 72 -68.33 16.73 -17.02
C ASN A 72 -69.81 16.94 -17.46
N THR A 73 -70.48 15.92 -17.99
CA THR A 73 -71.85 16.03 -18.53
C THR A 73 -72.85 15.32 -17.63
N TYR A 74 -73.91 16.02 -17.23
CA TYR A 74 -74.93 15.56 -16.29
C TYR A 74 -76.30 15.61 -16.96
N ARG A 75 -76.98 14.46 -17.02
CA ARG A 75 -78.32 14.39 -17.61
C ARG A 75 -79.36 14.59 -16.51
N LEU A 76 -80.11 15.67 -16.60
CA LEU A 76 -81.06 16.12 -15.57
C LEU A 76 -82.43 16.41 -16.19
N PRO A 77 -83.54 16.19 -15.47
CA PRO A 77 -84.86 16.63 -15.91
C PRO A 77 -84.86 18.13 -16.22
N TYR A 78 -85.77 18.60 -17.07
CA TYR A 78 -85.90 20.04 -17.27
C TYR A 78 -86.26 20.75 -15.95
N GLY A 79 -85.53 21.81 -15.63
CA GLY A 79 -85.67 22.50 -14.35
C GLY A 79 -84.50 23.40 -14.01
N TYR A 80 -84.61 24.11 -12.89
CA TYR A 80 -83.53 24.93 -12.35
C TYR A 80 -82.72 24.15 -11.32
N TYR A 81 -81.41 24.20 -11.46
CA TYR A 81 -80.46 23.52 -10.59
C TYR A 81 -79.39 24.47 -10.10
N THR A 82 -78.93 24.26 -8.87
CA THR A 82 -77.72 24.91 -8.35
C THR A 82 -76.56 23.94 -8.49
N VAL A 83 -75.58 24.29 -9.31
CA VAL A 83 -74.35 23.52 -9.50
C VAL A 83 -73.30 24.08 -8.57
N VAL A 84 -72.67 23.19 -7.80
CA VAL A 84 -71.66 23.54 -6.81
C VAL A 84 -70.40 22.77 -7.14
N ALA A 85 -69.32 23.50 -7.40
CA ALA A 85 -68.01 22.91 -7.57
C ALA A 85 -67.19 23.15 -6.30
N THR A 86 -66.65 22.08 -5.72
CA THR A 86 -65.73 22.15 -4.58
C THR A 86 -64.37 21.56 -4.95
N TYR A 87 -63.30 22.25 -4.59
CA TYR A 87 -61.94 21.77 -4.78
C TYR A 87 -61.02 22.33 -3.70
N MET A 88 -60.34 21.44 -2.95
CA MET A 88 -59.39 21.81 -1.88
C MET A 88 -59.92 22.87 -0.88
N GLY A 89 -61.22 22.83 -0.55
CA GLY A 89 -61.88 23.73 0.40
C GLY A 89 -62.39 25.04 -0.19
N PHE A 90 -62.18 25.29 -1.49
CA PHE A 90 -62.80 26.39 -2.24
C PHE A 90 -64.10 25.93 -2.88
N GLU A 91 -65.06 26.84 -2.98
CA GLU A 91 -66.39 26.56 -3.49
C GLU A 91 -66.84 27.66 -4.46
N ALA A 92 -67.40 27.24 -5.59
CA ALA A 92 -68.12 28.10 -6.51
C ALA A 92 -69.51 27.52 -6.72
N ARG A 93 -70.52 28.39 -6.85
CA ARG A 93 -71.90 27.99 -7.09
C ARG A 93 -72.47 28.81 -8.23
N GLU A 94 -73.22 28.18 -9.12
CA GLU A 94 -73.92 28.82 -10.22
C GLU A 94 -75.30 28.18 -10.41
N MET A 95 -76.32 28.98 -10.73
CA MET A 95 -77.64 28.46 -11.06
C MET A 95 -77.79 28.29 -12.57
N VAL A 96 -78.32 27.15 -13.00
CA VAL A 96 -78.54 26.83 -14.41
C VAL A 96 -79.95 26.29 -14.64
N MET A 97 -80.58 26.72 -15.72
CA MET A 97 -81.78 26.08 -16.23
C MET A 97 -81.37 24.98 -17.20
N VAL A 98 -81.89 23.77 -17.00
CA VAL A 98 -81.75 22.66 -17.94
C VAL A 98 -83.02 22.59 -18.76
N ASP A 99 -82.88 22.65 -20.08
CA ASP A 99 -83.96 22.52 -21.07
C ASP A 99 -83.57 21.55 -22.20
N SER A 100 -84.31 21.58 -23.32
CA SER A 100 -84.11 20.67 -24.46
C SER A 100 -82.83 20.90 -25.26
N SER A 101 -82.06 21.94 -24.95
CA SER A 101 -80.77 22.22 -25.56
C SER A 101 -79.59 21.62 -24.77
N THR A 102 -78.39 21.68 -25.32
CA THR A 102 -77.17 21.38 -24.55
C THR A 102 -76.83 22.59 -23.68
N ASN A 103 -76.92 22.40 -22.37
CA ASN A 103 -76.72 23.46 -21.38
C ASN A 103 -75.26 23.47 -20.93
N TYR A 104 -74.66 24.65 -20.78
CA TYR A 104 -73.28 24.80 -20.34
C TYR A 104 -73.22 25.69 -19.12
N VAL A 105 -72.51 25.25 -18.09
CA VAL A 105 -72.18 26.09 -16.93
C VAL A 105 -70.68 26.05 -16.72
N SER A 106 -70.08 27.22 -16.54
CA SER A 106 -68.68 27.33 -16.17
C SER A 106 -68.55 27.96 -14.79
N LEU A 107 -67.97 27.22 -13.85
CA LEU A 107 -67.69 27.70 -12.52
C LEU A 107 -66.23 28.11 -12.43
N THR A 108 -65.97 29.33 -11.97
CA THR A 108 -64.61 29.80 -11.69
C THR A 108 -64.35 29.71 -10.19
N LEU A 109 -63.41 28.84 -9.80
CA LEU A 109 -62.90 28.77 -8.44
C LEU A 109 -61.76 29.77 -8.29
N SER A 110 -61.83 30.63 -7.26
CA SER A 110 -60.70 31.48 -6.91
C SER A 110 -59.61 30.62 -6.24
N THR A 111 -58.67 30.16 -7.05
CA THR A 111 -57.51 29.38 -6.59
C THR A 111 -56.29 30.26 -6.37
N SER A 112 -56.29 31.49 -6.89
CA SER A 112 -55.29 32.49 -6.55
C SER A 112 -55.48 32.97 -5.12
N ASN A 113 -54.51 32.64 -4.26
CA ASN A 113 -54.38 33.33 -3.00
C ASN A 113 -53.60 34.62 -3.27
N ASN A 114 -54.06 35.77 -2.76
CA ASN A 114 -53.29 37.02 -2.71
C ASN A 114 -51.97 36.91 -1.91
N TYR A 115 -51.63 35.71 -1.45
CA TYR A 115 -50.43 35.38 -0.69
C TYR A 115 -49.59 34.39 -1.51
N LYS A 116 -48.39 34.83 -1.89
CA LYS A 116 -47.37 33.95 -2.47
C LYS A 116 -46.82 33.05 -1.37
N TYR A 117 -46.97 31.74 -1.54
CA TYR A 117 -46.40 30.78 -0.60
C TYR A 117 -45.01 30.40 -1.04
N THR A 118 -44.10 30.49 -0.09
CA THR A 118 -42.68 30.31 -0.32
C THR A 118 -42.20 29.16 0.53
N PHE A 119 -41.53 28.18 -0.08
CA PHE A 119 -41.09 26.99 0.62
C PHE A 119 -39.72 26.51 0.14
N VAL A 120 -39.04 25.77 1.00
CA VAL A 120 -37.80 25.05 0.68
C VAL A 120 -38.10 23.56 0.52
N VAL A 121 -37.46 22.92 -0.44
CA VAL A 121 -37.45 21.46 -0.54
C VAL A 121 -36.23 20.92 0.19
N ASN A 122 -36.46 20.17 1.26
CA ASN A 122 -35.42 19.42 1.96
C ASN A 122 -35.47 17.95 1.52
N THR A 123 -34.34 17.38 1.16
CA THR A 123 -34.22 15.94 0.89
C THR A 123 -33.68 15.25 2.13
N VAL A 124 -34.31 14.17 2.59
CA VAL A 124 -33.84 13.39 3.76
C VAL A 124 -33.75 11.91 3.45
N ASP A 125 -32.92 11.18 4.19
CA ASP A 125 -32.87 9.71 4.10
C ASP A 125 -34.02 9.03 4.86
N GLY A 126 -34.10 7.70 4.78
CA GLY A 126 -35.07 6.87 5.49
C GLY A 126 -35.05 7.01 7.02
N ASN A 127 -34.03 7.68 7.60
CA ASN A 127 -33.88 7.96 9.02
C ASN A 127 -34.08 9.45 9.36
N GLY A 128 -34.42 10.30 8.38
CA GLY A 128 -34.68 11.73 8.56
C GLY A 128 -33.44 12.62 8.53
N PHE A 129 -32.28 12.14 8.06
CA PHE A 129 -31.07 12.97 7.91
C PHE A 129 -31.04 13.75 6.60
N ASP A 130 -30.66 15.03 6.66
CA ASP A 130 -30.58 15.94 5.52
C ASP A 130 -29.57 15.49 4.45
N ILE A 131 -30.04 15.51 3.20
CA ILE A 131 -29.33 15.07 2.01
C ILE A 131 -28.89 16.29 1.19
N LYS A 132 -27.59 16.60 1.15
CA LYS A 132 -27.02 17.79 0.46
C LYS A 132 -26.61 17.56 -1.01
N ASN A 133 -26.58 18.61 -1.82
CA ASN A 133 -26.11 18.60 -3.22
C ASN A 133 -26.99 17.82 -4.23
N LEU A 134 -28.27 17.63 -3.95
CA LEU A 134 -29.23 17.19 -4.97
C LEU A 134 -29.86 18.40 -5.66
N ASP A 135 -29.98 18.31 -6.98
CA ASP A 135 -30.73 19.30 -7.74
C ASP A 135 -32.22 18.98 -7.58
N THR A 136 -33.00 19.96 -7.15
CA THR A 136 -34.44 19.80 -6.98
C THR A 136 -35.13 20.66 -8.02
N ARG A 137 -36.20 20.14 -8.61
CA ARG A 137 -37.03 20.88 -9.56
C ARG A 137 -38.47 20.68 -9.18
N VAL A 138 -39.22 21.77 -9.14
CA VAL A 138 -40.63 21.73 -8.78
C VAL A 138 -41.43 22.02 -10.02
N TYR A 139 -42.42 21.18 -10.30
CA TYR A 139 -43.34 21.31 -11.41
C TYR A 139 -44.74 21.53 -10.88
N ASP A 140 -45.50 22.38 -11.56
CA ASP A 140 -46.93 22.52 -11.30
C ASP A 140 -47.75 21.37 -11.93
N GLN A 141 -49.07 21.38 -11.68
CA GLN A 141 -50.01 20.41 -12.26
C GLN A 141 -50.09 20.43 -13.80
N TYR A 142 -49.44 21.38 -14.47
CA TYR A 142 -49.36 21.51 -15.91
C TYR A 142 -47.94 21.21 -16.44
N ASP A 143 -47.08 20.56 -15.64
CA ASP A 143 -45.69 20.21 -15.96
C ASP A 143 -44.78 21.41 -16.26
N ARG A 144 -45.14 22.61 -15.78
CA ARG A 144 -44.29 23.80 -15.91
C ARG A 144 -43.34 23.88 -14.72
N GLU A 145 -42.06 24.06 -15.00
CA GLU A 145 -41.03 24.20 -13.96
C GLU A 145 -41.15 25.55 -13.23
N ILE A 146 -41.23 25.48 -11.91
CA ILE A 146 -41.24 26.62 -11.01
C ILE A 146 -39.79 26.99 -10.71
N THR A 147 -39.42 28.21 -11.10
CA THR A 147 -38.08 28.74 -10.84
C THR A 147 -37.87 29.01 -9.35
N SER A 148 -36.68 28.65 -8.85
CA SER A 148 -36.26 28.98 -7.49
C SER A 148 -35.26 30.14 -7.48
N VAL A 149 -35.29 30.93 -6.42
CA VAL A 149 -34.28 31.95 -6.15
C VAL A 149 -33.55 31.53 -4.88
N GLY A 150 -32.29 31.08 -5.02
CA GLY A 150 -31.49 30.60 -3.89
C GLY A 150 -32.05 29.34 -3.21
N GLY A 151 -32.74 28.46 -3.96
CA GLY A 151 -33.35 27.23 -3.43
C GLY A 151 -34.74 27.42 -2.81
N LEU A 152 -35.29 28.63 -2.92
CA LEU A 152 -36.59 29.01 -2.41
C LEU A 152 -37.63 28.99 -3.56
N TYR A 153 -38.65 28.14 -3.47
CA TYR A 153 -39.71 28.02 -4.46
C TYR A 153 -40.90 28.88 -4.06
N THR A 154 -41.48 29.58 -5.03
CA THR A 154 -42.66 30.44 -4.80
C THR A 154 -43.82 30.01 -5.68
N ILE A 155 -44.96 29.73 -5.07
CA ILE A 155 -46.20 29.37 -5.77
C ILE A 155 -47.32 30.36 -5.44
N GLY A 156 -48.25 30.53 -6.39
CA GLY A 156 -49.30 31.55 -6.32
C GLY A 156 -50.74 31.00 -6.35
N TYR A 157 -50.94 29.70 -6.51
CA TYR A 157 -52.26 29.10 -6.64
C TYR A 157 -52.36 27.73 -5.95
N ALA A 158 -53.57 27.37 -5.55
CA ALA A 158 -53.86 26.04 -5.03
C ALA A 158 -53.88 25.00 -6.16
N GLY A 159 -53.17 23.88 -5.98
CA GLY A 159 -53.08 22.81 -6.97
C GLY A 159 -52.17 21.67 -6.54
N LYS A 160 -52.01 20.68 -7.43
CA LYS A 160 -51.05 19.59 -7.26
C LYS A 160 -49.69 19.99 -7.80
N TYR A 161 -48.64 19.49 -7.16
CA TYR A 161 -47.27 19.77 -7.55
C TYR A 161 -46.45 18.49 -7.54
N ARG A 162 -45.38 18.48 -8.34
CA ARG A 162 -44.38 17.41 -8.38
C ARG A 162 -43.01 17.98 -8.02
N VAL A 163 -42.31 17.35 -7.11
CA VAL A 163 -40.86 17.58 -6.93
C VAL A 163 -40.13 16.43 -7.58
N ASP A 164 -39.25 16.76 -8.50
CA ASP A 164 -38.26 15.85 -9.05
C ASP A 164 -36.91 16.15 -8.41
N VAL A 165 -36.28 15.10 -7.88
CA VAL A 165 -34.98 15.16 -7.23
C VAL A 165 -33.95 14.47 -8.13
N TYR A 166 -32.90 15.19 -8.49
CA TYR A 166 -31.84 14.74 -9.40
C TYR A 166 -30.49 14.62 -8.68
N SER A 167 -29.73 13.59 -9.04
CA SER A 167 -28.29 13.52 -8.80
C SER A 167 -27.57 13.70 -10.14
N GLY A 168 -26.94 14.87 -10.34
CA GLY A 168 -26.45 15.27 -11.65
C GLY A 168 -27.59 15.35 -12.67
N TYR A 169 -27.56 14.51 -13.71
CA TYR A 169 -28.60 14.46 -14.75
C TYR A 169 -29.62 13.32 -14.56
N LYS A 170 -29.46 12.48 -13.52
CA LYS A 170 -30.32 11.31 -13.28
C LYS A 170 -31.44 11.65 -12.31
N LEU A 171 -32.69 11.40 -12.71
CA LEU A 171 -33.86 11.48 -11.83
C LEU A 171 -33.78 10.37 -10.77
N VAL A 172 -33.76 10.75 -9.51
CA VAL A 172 -33.63 9.86 -8.34
C VAL A 172 -34.99 9.55 -7.74
N LYS A 173 -35.86 10.56 -7.61
CA LYS A 173 -37.21 10.41 -7.04
C LYS A 173 -38.13 11.49 -7.60
N SER A 174 -39.37 11.11 -7.86
CA SER A 174 -40.48 12.03 -8.08
C SER A 174 -41.48 11.88 -6.94
N THR A 175 -41.83 12.98 -6.29
CA THR A 175 -42.81 13.02 -5.21
C THR A 175 -43.90 14.02 -5.55
N TYR A 176 -45.16 13.58 -5.47
CA TYR A 176 -46.32 14.42 -5.66
C TYR A 176 -46.82 14.94 -4.31
N PHE A 177 -47.21 16.20 -4.27
CA PHE A 177 -47.69 16.86 -3.06
C PHE A 177 -48.81 17.85 -3.40
N ASP A 178 -49.66 18.12 -2.41
CA ASP A 178 -50.77 19.04 -2.54
C ASP A 178 -50.42 20.40 -1.93
N TYR A 179 -51.09 21.45 -2.38
CA TYR A 179 -50.94 22.80 -1.84
C TYR A 179 -51.08 22.87 -0.29
N SER A 180 -51.90 22.00 0.30
CA SER A 180 -52.07 21.90 1.76
C SER A 180 -50.77 21.53 2.49
N ASP A 181 -49.89 20.75 1.86
CA ASP A 181 -48.66 20.22 2.47
C ASP A 181 -47.57 21.31 2.60
N ILE A 182 -47.73 22.40 1.87
CA ILE A 182 -46.73 23.49 1.71
C ILE A 182 -46.86 24.54 2.84
N LYS A 183 -47.96 24.52 3.59
CA LYS A 183 -48.26 25.51 4.66
C LYS A 183 -47.25 25.51 5.81
N SER A 184 -46.36 24.51 5.88
CA SER A 184 -45.29 24.39 6.88
C SER A 184 -44.03 25.20 6.55
N GLY A 185 -43.92 25.79 5.35
CA GLY A 185 -42.73 26.51 4.87
C GLY A 185 -41.56 25.60 4.41
N THR A 186 -41.67 24.30 4.65
CA THR A 186 -40.66 23.30 4.26
C THR A 186 -41.34 22.02 3.80
N LEU A 187 -41.00 21.56 2.59
CA LEU A 187 -41.41 20.27 2.07
C LEU A 187 -40.26 19.28 2.22
N THR A 188 -40.50 18.16 2.90
CA THR A 188 -39.48 17.11 3.09
C THR A 188 -39.74 15.94 2.15
N VAL A 189 -38.78 15.64 1.29
CA VAL A 189 -38.81 14.48 0.39
C VAL A 189 -37.90 13.39 0.95
N ASN A 190 -38.49 12.25 1.30
CA ASN A 190 -37.72 11.08 1.71
C ASN A 190 -37.19 10.34 0.48
N ILE A 191 -35.88 10.17 0.43
CA ILE A 191 -35.18 9.42 -0.61
C ILE A 191 -34.85 8.04 -0.02
N ASP A 192 -35.56 7.02 -0.51
CA ASP A 192 -35.29 5.62 -0.19
C ASP A 192 -33.90 5.24 -0.71
N GLY A 193 -32.90 5.24 0.18
CA GLY A 193 -31.54 4.84 -0.15
C GLY A 193 -30.62 6.02 -0.50
N GLY A 194 -29.45 6.03 0.14
CA GLY A 194 -28.52 7.15 0.17
C GLY A 194 -28.06 7.69 -1.19
N PHE A 195 -27.74 8.97 -1.18
CA PHE A 195 -27.06 9.77 -2.21
C PHE A 195 -26.27 8.94 -3.23
N TYR A 196 -26.63 9.00 -4.50
CA TYR A 196 -25.90 8.32 -5.56
C TYR A 196 -24.77 9.19 -6.10
N ALA A 197 -23.51 8.79 -5.92
CA ALA A 197 -22.43 9.32 -6.77
C ALA A 197 -22.64 8.77 -8.18
N ALA A 198 -22.95 9.63 -9.17
CA ALA A 198 -23.23 9.17 -10.54
C ALA A 198 -22.00 8.59 -11.26
N ASP A 199 -20.78 8.92 -10.81
CA ASP A 199 -19.53 8.50 -11.44
C ASP A 199 -18.61 7.80 -10.43
N ALA A 200 -18.09 6.64 -10.81
CA ALA A 200 -17.01 5.97 -10.09
C ALA A 200 -15.75 6.87 -10.09
N PRO A 201 -14.91 6.82 -9.04
CA PRO A 201 -13.64 7.54 -9.00
C PRO A 201 -12.82 7.37 -10.28
N ARG A 202 -12.22 8.45 -10.79
CA ARG A 202 -11.44 8.42 -12.04
C ARG A 202 -10.34 7.37 -12.02
N ALA A 203 -9.68 7.17 -10.88
CA ALA A 203 -8.68 6.11 -10.72
C ALA A 203 -9.26 4.72 -11.03
N LEU A 204 -10.45 4.37 -10.55
CA LEU A 204 -11.12 3.10 -10.83
C LEU A 204 -11.50 3.01 -12.31
N THR A 205 -12.14 4.05 -12.88
CA THR A 205 -12.57 4.04 -14.28
C THR A 205 -11.41 4.03 -15.28
N ASP A 206 -10.33 4.75 -14.99
CA ASP A 206 -9.14 4.83 -15.84
C ASP A 206 -8.33 3.54 -15.78
N THR A 207 -8.13 2.99 -14.57
CA THR A 207 -7.44 1.70 -14.39
C THR A 207 -8.21 0.59 -15.10
N LEU A 208 -9.55 0.54 -14.93
CA LEU A 208 -10.41 -0.42 -15.59
C LEU A 208 -10.38 -0.29 -17.12
N ARG A 209 -10.40 0.95 -17.63
CA ARG A 209 -10.30 1.24 -19.07
C ARG A 209 -8.98 0.75 -19.66
N ILE A 210 -7.87 1.06 -19.00
CA ILE A 210 -6.53 0.65 -19.46
C ILE A 210 -6.36 -0.87 -19.36
N ALA A 211 -6.79 -1.49 -18.28
CA ALA A 211 -6.73 -2.94 -18.12
C ALA A 211 -7.59 -3.67 -19.18
N LYS A 212 -8.78 -3.16 -19.52
CA LYS A 212 -9.58 -3.67 -20.64
C LYS A 212 -8.86 -3.56 -21.99
N ASN A 213 -8.00 -2.57 -22.19
CA ASN A 213 -7.18 -2.45 -23.39
C ASN A 213 -6.04 -3.47 -23.42
N ILE A 214 -5.38 -3.74 -22.29
CA ILE A 214 -4.34 -4.78 -22.16
C ILE A 214 -4.91 -6.16 -22.52
N ARG A 215 -6.13 -6.47 -22.06
CA ARG A 215 -6.82 -7.73 -22.42
C ARG A 215 -7.09 -7.88 -23.92
N ARG A 216 -7.18 -6.77 -24.67
CA ARG A 216 -7.46 -6.75 -26.11
C ARG A 216 -6.19 -6.84 -26.96
N CYS A 217 -5.01 -6.88 -26.35
CA CYS A 217 -3.74 -7.01 -27.06
C CYS A 217 -3.65 -8.36 -27.76
N GLY A 218 -3.19 -8.38 -29.02
CA GLY A 218 -3.03 -9.62 -29.79
C GLY A 218 -2.10 -10.65 -29.12
N ASP A 219 -1.10 -10.16 -28.38
CA ASP A 219 -0.13 -10.99 -27.67
C ASP A 219 -0.59 -11.38 -26.26
N TYR A 220 -1.78 -10.99 -25.81
CA TYR A 220 -2.28 -11.37 -24.49
C TYR A 220 -2.37 -12.89 -24.32
N GLY A 221 -2.61 -13.63 -25.42
CA GLY A 221 -2.61 -15.09 -25.42
C GLY A 221 -1.25 -15.74 -25.10
N SER A 222 -0.13 -15.04 -25.29
CA SER A 222 1.22 -15.56 -25.02
C SER A 222 1.63 -15.45 -23.55
N VAL A 223 0.89 -14.68 -22.75
CA VAL A 223 1.14 -14.51 -21.32
C VAL A 223 0.85 -15.80 -20.56
N SER A 224 1.65 -16.07 -19.53
CA SER A 224 1.51 -17.24 -18.68
C SER A 224 0.08 -17.39 -18.12
N PRO A 225 -0.48 -18.63 -18.09
CA PRO A 225 -1.85 -18.85 -17.65
C PRO A 225 -2.12 -18.38 -16.21
N GLU A 226 -1.11 -18.42 -15.34
CA GLU A 226 -1.22 -17.98 -13.96
C GLU A 226 -1.39 -16.46 -13.83
N LEU A 227 -0.54 -15.68 -14.52
CA LEU A 227 -0.63 -14.22 -14.52
C LEU A 227 -1.94 -13.74 -15.16
N ARG A 228 -2.38 -14.39 -16.24
CA ARG A 228 -3.69 -14.11 -16.85
C ARG A 228 -4.85 -14.35 -15.90
N ARG A 229 -4.88 -15.49 -15.20
CA ARG A 229 -5.96 -15.77 -14.22
C ARG A 229 -5.99 -14.73 -13.10
N ASN A 230 -4.82 -14.35 -12.56
CA ASN A 230 -4.74 -13.32 -11.53
C ASN A 230 -5.22 -11.95 -12.04
N PHE A 231 -4.84 -11.59 -13.27
CA PHE A 231 -5.28 -10.35 -13.91
C PHE A 231 -6.78 -10.31 -14.19
N GLU A 232 -7.37 -11.35 -14.79
CA GLU A 232 -8.82 -11.40 -15.04
C GLU A 232 -9.61 -11.33 -13.72
N SER A 233 -9.15 -12.02 -12.67
CA SER A 233 -9.82 -11.97 -11.36
C SER A 233 -9.85 -10.57 -10.76
N ASN A 234 -8.74 -9.82 -10.83
CA ASN A 234 -8.70 -8.44 -10.33
C ASN A 234 -9.47 -7.47 -11.25
N LEU A 235 -9.48 -7.73 -12.55
CA LEU A 235 -10.24 -6.96 -13.53
C LEU A 235 -11.75 -7.06 -13.27
N ASP A 236 -12.24 -8.27 -12.97
CA ASP A 236 -13.64 -8.52 -12.65
C ASP A 236 -14.05 -7.83 -11.35
N ILE A 237 -13.21 -7.92 -10.30
CA ILE A 237 -13.46 -7.25 -9.01
C ILE A 237 -13.61 -5.74 -9.20
N VAL A 238 -12.66 -5.09 -9.90
CA VAL A 238 -12.73 -3.65 -10.14
C VAL A 238 -13.89 -3.27 -11.06
N SER A 239 -14.23 -4.12 -12.06
CA SER A 239 -15.41 -3.89 -12.90
C SER A 239 -16.69 -3.91 -12.08
N ASN A 240 -16.85 -4.89 -11.19
CA ASN A 240 -18.01 -4.99 -10.30
C ASN A 240 -18.10 -3.81 -9.35
N ILE A 241 -16.99 -3.32 -8.80
CA ILE A 241 -16.97 -2.11 -7.96
C ILE A 241 -17.42 -0.89 -8.78
N VAL A 242 -16.92 -0.71 -10.00
CA VAL A 242 -17.33 0.39 -10.88
C VAL A 242 -18.81 0.29 -11.28
N ASP A 243 -19.31 -0.92 -11.50
CA ASP A 243 -20.72 -1.15 -11.80
C ASP A 243 -21.59 -0.91 -10.56
N ASP A 244 -21.12 -1.25 -9.36
CA ASP A 244 -21.76 -0.91 -8.09
C ASP A 244 -21.84 0.61 -7.87
N PHE A 245 -20.85 1.39 -8.32
CA PHE A 245 -20.93 2.85 -8.37
C PHE A 245 -22.02 3.35 -9.32
N LYS A 246 -22.12 2.80 -10.53
CA LYS A 246 -23.17 3.16 -11.51
C LYS A 246 -24.57 2.77 -11.05
N ASP A 247 -24.66 1.64 -10.35
CA ASP A 247 -25.89 1.13 -9.73
C ASP A 247 -26.27 1.91 -8.48
N GLY A 248 -25.42 2.84 -8.02
CA GLY A 248 -25.72 3.69 -6.89
C GLY A 248 -25.54 3.02 -5.53
N LYS A 249 -24.73 1.98 -5.44
CA LYS A 249 -24.49 1.27 -4.17
C LYS A 249 -23.52 2.01 -3.23
N PHE A 250 -22.97 3.16 -3.64
CA PHE A 250 -22.05 4.00 -2.86
C PHE A 250 -22.56 5.44 -2.66
N SER A 251 -22.50 5.95 -1.41
CA SER A 251 -23.00 7.29 -1.02
C SER A 251 -21.90 8.31 -0.71
N TYR A 252 -22.05 9.55 -1.20
CA TYR A 252 -21.12 10.68 -0.99
C TYR A 252 -21.09 11.19 0.47
N ALA A 253 -22.05 10.76 1.31
CA ALA A 253 -22.11 11.14 2.71
C ALA A 253 -21.38 10.12 3.60
N TYR A 254 -20.05 10.23 3.65
CA TYR A 254 -19.28 9.70 4.78
C TYR A 254 -18.52 10.83 5.45
N ASN A 255 -19.26 11.70 6.12
CA ASN A 255 -18.71 12.52 7.20
C ASN A 255 -18.23 11.54 8.29
N GLY A 256 -16.93 11.24 8.30
CA GLY A 256 -16.18 10.46 9.30
C GLY A 256 -16.93 9.90 10.51
N ARG A 257 -17.74 8.85 10.29
CA ARG A 257 -18.33 8.03 11.35
C ARG A 257 -17.76 6.63 11.20
N TYR A 258 -17.06 6.11 12.21
CA TYR A 258 -16.65 4.71 12.21
C TYR A 258 -16.97 4.05 13.55
N TYR A 259 -17.24 2.76 13.49
CA TYR A 259 -17.34 1.88 14.65
C TYR A 259 -15.96 1.28 14.91
N ASP A 260 -15.50 1.32 16.16
CA ASP A 260 -14.31 0.55 16.51
C ASP A 260 -14.63 -0.96 16.54
N LYS A 261 -13.59 -1.79 16.66
CA LYS A 261 -13.72 -3.26 16.73
C LYS A 261 -14.50 -3.77 17.96
N TYR A 262 -14.93 -2.87 18.84
CA TYR A 262 -15.72 -3.16 20.04
C TYR A 262 -17.15 -2.62 19.93
N GLY A 263 -17.57 -2.14 18.76
CA GLY A 263 -18.93 -1.69 18.47
C GLY A 263 -19.27 -0.32 19.05
N LYS A 264 -18.27 0.47 19.49
CA LYS A 264 -18.50 1.79 20.09
C LYS A 264 -18.45 2.90 19.02
N TYR A 265 -19.45 3.78 19.08
CA TYR A 265 -19.70 4.87 18.13
C TYR A 265 -18.90 6.13 18.46
N TYR A 266 -18.25 6.75 17.45
CA TYR A 266 -17.55 8.03 17.59
C TYR A 266 -17.93 9.02 16.47
N ASN A 267 -18.25 10.27 16.85
CA ASN A 267 -18.45 11.41 15.95
C ASN A 267 -17.10 12.13 15.73
N GLY A 268 -16.66 12.30 14.48
CA GLY A 268 -15.54 13.20 14.16
C GLY A 268 -15.96 14.68 14.31
N TYR A 269 -15.23 15.46 15.12
CA TYR A 269 -15.37 16.91 15.31
C TYR A 269 -14.42 17.70 14.36
N TYR A 270 -14.51 19.00 14.01
CA TYR A 270 -15.23 20.19 14.50
C TYR A 270 -15.56 21.12 13.29
N ARG A 271 -16.73 21.78 13.30
CA ARG A 271 -16.90 23.13 12.72
C ARG A 271 -17.65 23.95 13.75
N ASN A 272 -17.07 25.07 14.19
CA ASN A 272 -17.68 25.97 15.19
C ASN A 272 -18.66 26.99 14.57
N TYR A 273 -19.09 26.74 13.34
CA TYR A 273 -20.02 27.55 12.56
C TYR A 273 -20.81 26.64 11.59
N ASP A 274 -22.04 27.02 11.24
CA ASP A 274 -22.96 26.25 10.40
C ASP A 274 -22.53 26.27 8.92
N SER A 275 -22.07 27.43 8.43
CA SER A 275 -21.60 27.61 7.06
C SER A 275 -20.69 28.84 6.87
N TYR A 276 -19.85 28.84 5.84
CA TYR A 276 -19.04 29.99 5.42
C TYR A 276 -19.41 30.37 3.99
N ARG A 277 -19.84 31.61 3.77
CA ARG A 277 -20.23 32.13 2.44
C ARG A 277 -19.89 33.61 2.33
N ASN A 278 -19.41 34.05 1.17
CA ASN A 278 -19.14 35.47 0.84
C ASN A 278 -18.27 36.23 1.87
N GLY A 279 -17.32 35.57 2.53
CA GLY A 279 -16.43 36.21 3.51
C GLY A 279 -16.95 36.27 4.94
N TYR A 280 -18.11 35.65 5.23
CA TYR A 280 -18.75 35.65 6.55
C TYR A 280 -18.99 34.23 7.08
N TYR A 281 -18.81 34.05 8.40
CA TYR A 281 -19.04 32.82 9.16
C TYR A 281 -20.43 32.84 9.79
N TYR A 282 -21.26 31.84 9.53
CA TYR A 282 -22.65 31.79 9.99
C TYR A 282 -22.81 30.88 11.20
N VAL A 283 -23.39 31.40 12.30
CA VAL A 283 -23.75 30.60 13.50
C VAL A 283 -25.23 30.84 13.81
N ASN A 284 -26.03 29.78 13.84
CA ASN A 284 -27.49 29.80 13.83
C ASN A 284 -28.08 30.72 12.75
N GLY A 285 -27.48 30.71 11.55
CA GLY A 285 -27.92 31.56 10.43
C GLY A 285 -27.53 33.05 10.52
N ILE A 286 -26.79 33.47 11.54
CA ILE A 286 -26.33 34.86 11.70
C ILE A 286 -24.88 34.99 11.16
N PRO A 287 -24.60 35.88 10.19
CA PRO A 287 -23.26 36.10 9.65
C PRO A 287 -22.37 36.89 10.61
N TYR A 288 -21.10 36.53 10.68
CA TYR A 288 -20.03 37.24 11.38
C TYR A 288 -18.82 37.38 10.46
N SER A 289 -18.22 38.56 10.33
CA SER A 289 -16.89 38.66 9.73
C SER A 289 -15.85 37.98 10.63
N TYR A 290 -14.66 37.67 10.09
CA TYR A 290 -13.59 37.02 10.86
C TYR A 290 -13.32 37.71 12.22
N TYR A 291 -13.29 39.04 12.23
CA TYR A 291 -13.01 39.83 13.43
C TYR A 291 -14.22 39.92 14.38
N GLU A 292 -15.44 39.99 13.85
CA GLU A 292 -16.67 39.98 14.65
C GLU A 292 -16.92 38.63 15.31
N PHE A 293 -16.57 37.54 14.63
CA PHE A 293 -16.64 36.18 15.15
C PHE A 293 -15.76 36.02 16.40
N TYR A 294 -14.48 36.41 16.30
CA TYR A 294 -13.55 36.39 17.43
C TYR A 294 -14.03 37.23 18.61
N LYS A 295 -14.51 38.44 18.34
CA LYS A 295 -14.98 39.37 19.38
C LYS A 295 -16.26 38.88 20.08
N LYS A 296 -17.12 38.14 19.37
CA LYS A 296 -18.40 37.61 19.88
C LYS A 296 -18.22 36.31 20.67
N PHE A 297 -17.39 35.39 20.18
CA PHE A 297 -17.29 34.03 20.71
C PHE A 297 -15.99 33.76 21.49
N GLY A 298 -15.03 34.69 21.47
CA GLY A 298 -13.78 34.61 22.23
C GLY A 298 -12.72 33.68 21.64
N TYR A 299 -12.96 33.12 20.45
CA TYR A 299 -12.03 32.27 19.70
C TYR A 299 -12.15 32.54 18.20
N TYR A 300 -11.07 32.31 17.44
CA TYR A 300 -11.05 32.53 16.00
C TYR A 300 -11.84 31.44 15.27
N PRO A 301 -12.60 31.75 14.20
CA PRO A 301 -13.22 30.73 13.37
C PRO A 301 -12.11 29.94 12.65
N ASP A 302 -12.23 28.60 12.59
CA ASP A 302 -11.17 27.70 12.09
C ASP A 302 -10.55 28.19 10.77
N GLU A 303 -9.22 28.36 10.76
CA GLU A 303 -8.42 28.91 9.65
C GLU A 303 -8.19 27.92 8.48
N TYR A 304 -9.21 27.17 8.10
CA TYR A 304 -9.06 26.07 7.12
C TYR A 304 -8.84 26.51 5.66
N ASP A 305 -8.89 27.83 5.36
CA ASP A 305 -8.67 28.36 4.00
C ASP A 305 -7.25 28.92 3.75
N LYS A 306 -6.31 28.73 4.68
CA LYS A 306 -4.90 29.10 4.46
C LYS A 306 -3.96 27.89 4.51
N GLY A 307 -4.12 26.96 3.57
CA GLY A 307 -3.00 26.24 2.94
C GLY A 307 -1.91 25.61 3.82
N ARG A 308 -2.24 25.08 5.00
CA ARG A 308 -1.40 24.21 5.86
C ARG A 308 -2.38 23.40 6.73
N GLY A 309 -2.40 22.08 6.88
CA GLY A 309 -1.53 20.97 6.52
C GLY A 309 -1.86 19.86 7.53
N TYR A 310 -2.24 18.67 7.03
CA TYR A 310 -2.44 17.37 7.73
C TYR A 310 -3.71 17.24 8.61
N ASN A 311 -4.52 16.17 8.59
CA ASN A 311 -4.31 14.76 8.22
C ASN A 311 -5.68 14.05 8.00
N TYR A 312 -5.67 12.97 7.21
CA TYR A 312 -6.72 11.94 6.99
C TYR A 312 -7.78 12.17 5.90
N THR A 313 -7.41 11.96 4.63
CA THR A 313 -8.31 11.25 3.71
C THR A 313 -8.05 9.76 3.86
N ALA A 314 -8.93 9.05 4.59
CA ALA A 314 -9.02 7.59 4.62
C ALA A 314 -8.82 7.02 3.21
N ASP A 315 -7.95 6.00 3.01
CA ASP A 315 -7.41 5.44 1.75
C ASP A 315 -8.45 4.97 0.67
N TRP A 316 -9.42 5.83 0.37
CA TRP A 316 -10.57 5.70 -0.52
C TRP A 316 -11.54 4.56 -0.15
N TYR A 317 -12.08 4.61 1.08
CA TYR A 317 -13.23 3.85 1.63
C TYR A 317 -13.19 2.29 1.60
N LEU A 318 -13.66 1.68 2.71
CA LEU A 318 -13.78 0.22 2.88
C LEU A 318 -14.99 -0.31 2.10
N ASP A 319 -14.77 -1.37 1.32
CA ASP A 319 -15.80 -2.11 0.61
C ASP A 319 -16.69 -2.95 1.56
N LYS A 320 -17.98 -3.07 1.22
CA LYS A 320 -19.00 -3.90 1.86
C LYS A 320 -18.71 -5.41 1.79
N TYR A 321 -17.93 -5.89 0.83
CA TYR A 321 -17.67 -7.32 0.66
C TYR A 321 -16.62 -7.86 1.65
N ASN A 322 -15.51 -7.14 1.88
CA ASN A 322 -14.37 -7.66 2.67
C ASN A 322 -13.68 -6.64 3.62
N GLY A 323 -14.12 -5.38 3.68
CA GLY A 323 -13.43 -4.37 4.49
C GLY A 323 -12.01 -4.03 3.99
N LEU A 324 -11.80 -4.03 2.67
CA LEU A 324 -10.57 -3.57 2.01
C LEU A 324 -10.84 -2.22 1.33
N SER A 325 -9.82 -1.38 1.17
CA SER A 325 -10.01 -0.04 0.60
C SER A 325 -10.14 -0.06 -0.92
N MET A 326 -10.85 0.90 -1.54
CA MET A 326 -10.92 0.96 -3.02
C MET A 326 -9.54 1.17 -3.64
N ARG A 327 -8.64 1.87 -2.94
CA ARG A 327 -7.22 2.00 -3.32
C ARG A 327 -6.55 0.64 -3.44
N TYR A 328 -6.78 -0.28 -2.49
CA TYR A 328 -6.21 -1.62 -2.55
C TYR A 328 -6.62 -2.35 -3.84
N TYR A 329 -7.90 -2.27 -4.24
CA TYR A 329 -8.37 -2.94 -5.46
C TYR A 329 -7.80 -2.30 -6.75
N VAL A 330 -7.63 -0.98 -6.77
CA VAL A 330 -6.93 -0.27 -7.87
C VAL A 330 -5.47 -0.72 -7.94
N GLU A 331 -4.75 -0.73 -6.81
CA GLU A 331 -3.35 -1.15 -6.74
C GLU A 331 -3.18 -2.62 -7.14
N ALA A 332 -4.07 -3.52 -6.70
CA ALA A 332 -4.03 -4.94 -7.06
C ALA A 332 -4.26 -5.17 -8.56
N LEU A 333 -5.17 -4.42 -9.19
CA LEU A 333 -5.36 -4.48 -10.64
C LEU A 333 -4.15 -3.89 -11.39
N VAL A 334 -3.55 -2.79 -10.91
CA VAL A 334 -2.32 -2.21 -11.46
C VAL A 334 -1.16 -3.22 -11.42
N ASP A 335 -0.98 -3.89 -10.28
CA ASP A 335 0.05 -4.93 -10.09
C ASP A 335 -0.14 -6.08 -11.07
N ALA A 336 -1.35 -6.62 -11.15
CA ALA A 336 -1.66 -7.73 -12.05
C ALA A 336 -1.49 -7.35 -13.53
N ALA A 337 -1.88 -6.13 -13.89
CA ALA A 337 -1.73 -5.62 -15.25
C ALA A 337 -0.26 -5.39 -15.65
N ASN A 338 0.56 -4.87 -14.73
CA ASN A 338 1.99 -4.71 -14.96
C ASN A 338 2.73 -6.04 -15.06
N ALA A 339 2.32 -7.06 -14.31
CA ALA A 339 2.85 -8.41 -14.43
C ALA A 339 2.53 -9.02 -15.82
N VAL A 340 1.30 -8.84 -16.30
CA VAL A 340 0.88 -9.27 -17.65
C VAL A 340 1.70 -8.56 -18.74
N LEU A 341 1.89 -7.23 -18.64
CA LEU A 341 2.69 -6.46 -19.60
C LEU A 341 4.17 -6.86 -19.58
N GLY A 342 4.72 -7.20 -18.41
CA GLY A 342 6.10 -7.65 -18.27
C GLY A 342 6.37 -9.05 -18.85
N ASP A 343 5.33 -9.87 -18.96
CA ASP A 343 5.40 -11.24 -19.53
C ASP A 343 5.11 -11.27 -21.05
N MET A 344 4.66 -10.14 -21.62
CA MET A 344 4.47 -10.00 -23.07
C MET A 344 5.80 -9.85 -23.81
N PRO A 345 5.88 -10.30 -25.07
CA PRO A 345 7.04 -10.06 -25.92
C PRO A 345 7.36 -8.56 -26.04
N ILE A 346 8.65 -8.21 -26.02
CA ILE A 346 9.14 -6.82 -26.17
C ILE A 346 8.69 -6.19 -27.50
N SER A 347 8.41 -7.02 -28.52
CA SER A 347 7.87 -6.60 -29.82
C SER A 347 6.38 -6.23 -29.80
N SER A 348 5.68 -6.47 -28.69
CA SER A 348 4.26 -6.16 -28.58
C SER A 348 4.03 -4.66 -28.67
N LEU A 349 3.09 -4.22 -29.51
CA LEU A 349 2.70 -2.81 -29.60
C LEU A 349 2.14 -2.29 -28.25
N CYS A 350 1.58 -3.19 -27.43
CA CYS A 350 1.00 -2.83 -26.14
C CYS A 350 2.03 -2.48 -25.07
N THR A 351 3.21 -3.10 -25.06
CA THR A 351 4.29 -2.72 -24.13
C THR A 351 4.89 -1.36 -24.50
N ARG A 352 4.76 -0.95 -25.78
CA ARG A 352 5.25 0.33 -26.29
C ARG A 352 4.26 1.49 -26.12
N ASP A 353 2.98 1.26 -26.39
CA ASP A 353 1.99 2.35 -26.51
C ASP A 353 1.15 2.55 -25.23
N ILE A 354 1.01 1.54 -24.36
CA ILE A 354 0.20 1.63 -23.13
C ILE A 354 1.05 1.97 -21.90
N GLY A 355 2.34 1.65 -21.90
CA GLY A 355 3.23 1.84 -20.74
C GLY A 355 2.78 1.07 -19.49
N HIS A 356 3.62 1.04 -18.45
CA HIS A 356 3.21 0.47 -17.16
C HIS A 356 2.11 1.31 -16.53
N LEU A 357 1.07 0.65 -16.02
CA LEU A 357 0.04 1.29 -15.20
C LEU A 357 0.72 1.90 -13.96
N LYS A 358 0.42 3.17 -13.70
CA LYS A 358 1.00 3.95 -12.61
C LYS A 358 0.06 3.95 -11.39
N TYR A 359 0.62 4.04 -10.19
CA TYR A 359 -0.16 4.09 -8.96
C TYR A 359 -0.85 5.46 -8.73
N PRO A 360 -1.98 5.50 -8.00
CA PRO A 360 -2.68 6.75 -7.65
C PRO A 360 -1.80 7.70 -6.80
N SER A 361 -1.98 9.01 -6.97
CA SER A 361 -1.29 10.05 -6.17
C SER A 361 -1.85 10.14 -4.75
N ILE A 362 -1.04 10.54 -3.77
CA ILE A 362 -1.48 10.84 -2.38
C ILE A 362 -1.92 12.31 -2.22
N TYR A 363 -1.55 13.20 -3.14
CA TYR A 363 -1.74 14.65 -2.99
C TYR A 363 -2.42 15.26 -4.21
N ASP A 364 -3.74 15.45 -4.15
CA ASP A 364 -4.40 16.59 -4.81
C ASP A 364 -5.75 16.92 -4.14
N TYR A 365 -6.04 18.21 -4.00
CA TYR A 365 -7.05 18.80 -3.11
C TYR A 365 -8.38 19.10 -3.82
N ASN A 366 -8.47 18.98 -5.15
CA ASN A 366 -9.64 19.43 -5.93
C ASN A 366 -10.29 18.38 -6.84
N GLY A 367 -10.35 17.12 -6.39
CA GLY A 367 -11.25 16.11 -6.97
C GLY A 367 -10.72 15.44 -8.24
N PHE A 368 -10.78 14.10 -8.22
CA PHE A 368 -10.47 13.17 -9.31
C PHE A 368 -8.98 13.00 -9.63
N ASP A 369 -8.35 12.05 -8.94
CA ASP A 369 -6.97 11.55 -9.08
C ASP A 369 -6.34 11.76 -10.47
N THR A 370 -5.37 12.67 -10.54
CA THR A 370 -4.28 12.57 -11.51
C THR A 370 -3.24 11.59 -10.98
N ILE A 371 -2.78 10.70 -11.87
CA ILE A 371 -1.66 9.80 -11.63
C ILE A 371 -0.45 10.60 -11.12
N GLY A 372 -0.08 10.41 -9.85
CA GLY A 372 0.99 11.15 -9.19
C GLY A 372 2.35 10.81 -9.76
N SER A 373 3.15 11.84 -10.03
CA SER A 373 4.54 11.73 -10.47
C SER A 373 5.42 11.23 -9.31
N TYR A 374 5.61 9.91 -9.21
CA TYR A 374 6.92 9.37 -8.88
C TYR A 374 7.68 9.15 -10.18
N ASP A 375 8.94 9.59 -10.22
CA ASP A 375 9.83 9.41 -11.37
C ASP A 375 9.80 7.93 -11.80
N ASN A 376 9.25 7.67 -12.98
CA ASN A 376 9.11 6.34 -13.62
C ASN A 376 10.43 5.55 -13.55
N LYS A 377 11.55 6.26 -13.52
CA LYS A 377 12.90 5.72 -13.33
C LYS A 377 13.12 5.02 -11.99
N THR A 378 12.63 5.57 -10.88
CA THR A 378 12.90 5.03 -9.52
C THR A 378 12.08 3.77 -9.23
N VAL A 379 10.83 3.72 -9.73
CA VAL A 379 9.98 2.53 -9.60
C VAL A 379 10.51 1.38 -10.47
N LYS A 380 10.90 1.68 -11.71
CA LYS A 380 11.56 0.72 -12.60
C LYS A 380 12.85 0.18 -11.97
N GLU A 381 13.70 1.08 -11.48
CA GLU A 381 14.94 0.73 -10.77
C GLU A 381 14.68 -0.16 -9.55
N ALA A 382 13.66 0.13 -8.75
CA ALA A 382 13.28 -0.70 -7.60
C ALA A 382 12.92 -2.12 -8.01
N ASN A 383 12.09 -2.28 -9.06
CA ASN A 383 11.68 -3.60 -9.56
C ASN A 383 12.84 -4.39 -10.16
N ASP A 384 13.71 -3.74 -10.94
CA ASP A 384 14.91 -4.36 -11.51
C ASP A 384 15.85 -4.87 -10.39
N LEU A 385 16.05 -4.06 -9.35
CA LEU A 385 16.87 -4.44 -8.19
C LEU A 385 16.22 -5.55 -7.34
N ILE A 386 14.90 -5.58 -7.19
CA ILE A 386 14.20 -6.67 -6.49
C ILE A 386 14.42 -7.99 -7.25
N ALA A 387 14.30 -7.98 -8.57
CA ALA A 387 14.52 -9.16 -9.40
C ALA A 387 15.97 -9.66 -9.28
N GLU A 388 16.95 -8.75 -9.30
CA GLU A 388 18.35 -9.06 -9.06
C GLU A 388 18.58 -9.63 -7.65
N ALA A 389 18.06 -8.97 -6.63
CA ALA A 389 18.21 -9.38 -5.23
C ALA A 389 17.61 -10.78 -4.98
N ARG A 390 16.47 -11.12 -5.60
CA ARG A 390 15.89 -12.48 -5.51
C ARG A 390 16.80 -13.53 -6.12
N LYS A 391 17.33 -13.28 -7.33
CA LYS A 391 18.30 -14.18 -7.98
C LYS A 391 19.54 -14.39 -7.12
N LEU A 392 20.06 -13.31 -6.54
CA LEU A 392 21.24 -13.38 -5.67
C LEU A 392 20.93 -14.14 -4.38
N LYS A 393 19.81 -13.81 -3.73
CA LYS A 393 19.34 -14.44 -2.49
C LYS A 393 19.23 -15.96 -2.65
N ASP A 394 18.62 -16.42 -3.73
CA ASP A 394 18.33 -17.85 -3.95
C ASP A 394 19.50 -18.61 -4.60
N LYS A 395 20.61 -17.94 -4.93
CA LYS A 395 21.78 -18.54 -5.58
C LYS A 395 22.43 -19.66 -4.74
N ARG A 396 22.35 -19.58 -3.41
CA ARG A 396 22.95 -20.54 -2.48
C ARG A 396 22.17 -20.57 -1.15
N SER A 397 22.24 -21.68 -0.43
CA SER A 397 21.46 -21.91 0.80
C SER A 397 22.30 -22.25 2.03
N ASP A 398 23.62 -22.15 1.94
CA ASP A 398 24.52 -22.50 3.04
C ASP A 398 24.55 -21.45 4.17
N SER A 399 25.03 -21.88 5.32
CA SER A 399 25.04 -21.08 6.57
C SER A 399 25.74 -19.72 6.44
N TYR A 400 26.80 -19.60 5.62
CA TYR A 400 27.48 -18.32 5.40
C TYR A 400 26.62 -17.34 4.61
N TRP A 401 25.87 -17.84 3.62
CA TRP A 401 25.01 -17.00 2.81
C TRP A 401 23.78 -16.52 3.55
N LYS A 402 23.35 -17.25 4.58
CA LYS A 402 22.13 -16.94 5.32
C LYS A 402 22.05 -15.48 5.76
N LYS A 403 23.14 -14.89 6.27
CA LYS A 403 23.15 -13.47 6.68
C LYS A 403 22.90 -12.49 5.52
N TYR A 404 23.40 -12.81 4.33
CA TYR A 404 23.18 -11.99 3.13
C TYR A 404 21.81 -12.25 2.53
N SER A 405 21.35 -13.50 2.53
CA SER A 405 20.01 -13.91 2.12
C SER A 405 18.93 -13.21 2.96
N ASP A 406 19.10 -13.20 4.28
CA ASP A 406 18.20 -12.53 5.23
C ASP A 406 18.22 -10.99 5.05
N ALA A 407 19.41 -10.40 4.84
CA ALA A 407 19.56 -8.97 4.57
C ALA A 407 18.91 -8.55 3.24
N LEU A 408 19.10 -9.35 2.18
CA LEU A 408 18.46 -9.15 0.89
C LEU A 408 16.94 -9.27 1.01
N GLN A 409 16.43 -10.29 1.72
CA GLN A 409 14.99 -10.47 1.95
C GLN A 409 14.40 -9.28 2.70
N LYS A 410 15.05 -8.82 3.76
CA LYS A 410 14.62 -7.64 4.51
C LYS A 410 14.56 -6.39 3.62
N ALA A 411 15.58 -6.15 2.81
CA ALA A 411 15.61 -4.99 1.90
C ALA A 411 14.56 -5.08 0.79
N ILE A 412 14.28 -6.30 0.28
CA ILE A 412 13.18 -6.56 -0.64
C ILE A 412 11.84 -6.21 0.02
N ASP A 413 11.61 -6.64 1.26
CA ASP A 413 10.35 -6.39 1.98
C ASP A 413 10.14 -4.90 2.26
N GLU A 414 11.18 -4.19 2.66
CA GLU A 414 11.17 -2.73 2.83
C GLU A 414 10.87 -2.00 1.52
N THR A 415 11.47 -2.44 0.41
CA THR A 415 11.24 -1.84 -0.91
C THR A 415 9.82 -2.13 -1.42
N ASN A 416 9.31 -3.35 -1.24
CA ASN A 416 7.92 -3.69 -1.55
C ASN A 416 6.92 -2.87 -0.71
N LYS A 417 7.20 -2.62 0.57
CA LYS A 417 6.37 -1.72 1.40
C LYS A 417 6.40 -0.29 0.89
N ALA A 418 7.56 0.22 0.50
CA ALA A 418 7.70 1.56 -0.03
C ALA A 418 7.03 1.73 -1.41
N LEU A 419 7.06 0.69 -2.27
CA LEU A 419 6.31 0.66 -3.53
C LEU A 419 4.80 0.73 -3.31
N LYS A 420 4.30 0.16 -2.22
CA LYS A 420 2.89 0.24 -1.76
C LYS A 420 2.55 1.55 -1.04
N GLY A 421 3.42 2.55 -1.07
CA GLY A 421 3.19 3.86 -0.44
C GLY A 421 3.44 3.91 1.08
N ASN A 422 3.88 2.82 1.70
CA ASN A 422 4.15 2.73 3.15
C ASN A 422 5.63 3.02 3.48
N GLY A 423 6.20 4.09 2.92
CA GLY A 423 7.57 4.53 3.22
C GLY A 423 8.24 5.34 2.11
N GLY A 424 9.47 5.82 2.38
CA GLY A 424 10.26 6.57 1.40
C GLY A 424 10.97 5.67 0.39
N LEU A 425 10.44 5.58 -0.85
CA LEU A 425 10.96 4.71 -1.92
C LEU A 425 12.46 4.92 -2.21
N LYS A 426 12.92 6.17 -2.25
CA LYS A 426 14.33 6.49 -2.53
C LYS A 426 15.29 5.88 -1.50
N ASN A 427 14.91 5.89 -0.23
CA ASN A 427 15.72 5.30 0.85
C ASN A 427 15.70 3.78 0.80
N ALA A 428 14.53 3.19 0.51
CA ALA A 428 14.40 1.73 0.36
C ALA A 428 15.25 1.21 -0.82
N VAL A 429 15.22 1.90 -1.97
CA VAL A 429 16.08 1.59 -3.13
C VAL A 429 17.56 1.70 -2.78
N ALA A 430 17.98 2.72 -2.03
CA ALA A 430 19.37 2.86 -1.60
C ALA A 430 19.81 1.71 -0.68
N ASN A 431 18.95 1.30 0.26
CA ASN A 431 19.22 0.16 1.14
C ASN A 431 19.31 -1.16 0.36
N LEU A 432 18.43 -1.36 -0.63
CA LEU A 432 18.43 -2.54 -1.49
C LEU A 432 19.70 -2.63 -2.33
N LYS A 433 20.15 -1.53 -2.94
CA LYS A 433 21.43 -1.47 -3.65
C LYS A 433 22.60 -1.85 -2.74
N LYS A 434 22.64 -1.28 -1.54
CA LYS A 434 23.70 -1.61 -0.57
C LYS A 434 23.70 -3.10 -0.21
N ALA A 435 22.52 -3.69 0.03
CA ALA A 435 22.42 -5.12 0.32
C ALA A 435 22.90 -5.98 -0.87
N ILE A 436 22.58 -5.60 -2.10
CA ILE A 436 23.05 -6.27 -3.32
C ILE A 436 24.57 -6.14 -3.44
N ASP A 437 25.13 -4.95 -3.26
CA ASP A 437 26.58 -4.71 -3.37
C ASP A 437 27.35 -5.48 -2.30
N ASP A 438 26.87 -5.47 -1.05
CA ASP A 438 27.46 -6.23 0.05
C ASP A 438 27.39 -7.73 -0.24
N ALA A 439 26.27 -8.23 -0.75
CA ALA A 439 26.11 -9.62 -1.11
C ALA A 439 27.02 -10.01 -2.29
N LYS A 440 27.11 -9.21 -3.35
CA LYS A 440 28.01 -9.43 -4.50
C LYS A 440 29.48 -9.41 -4.11
N LYS A 441 29.90 -8.46 -3.27
CA LYS A 441 31.28 -8.35 -2.79
C LYS A 441 31.71 -9.58 -1.99
N ASN A 442 30.76 -10.21 -1.30
CA ASN A 442 30.99 -11.37 -0.45
C ASN A 442 30.55 -12.69 -1.09
N ASP A 443 29.94 -12.63 -2.26
CA ASP A 443 29.59 -13.77 -3.10
C ASP A 443 30.86 -14.26 -3.80
N GLY A 444 31.41 -15.37 -3.30
CA GLY A 444 32.57 -15.98 -3.93
C GLY A 444 33.92 -15.35 -3.60
N LYS A 445 34.05 -14.53 -2.53
CA LYS A 445 35.39 -14.14 -2.07
C LYS A 445 36.14 -15.37 -1.55
N LEU A 446 36.97 -15.93 -2.41
CA LEU A 446 37.83 -17.06 -2.16
C LEU A 446 39.19 -16.56 -1.71
N TYR A 447 39.82 -17.34 -0.86
CA TYR A 447 41.14 -17.08 -0.35
C TYR A 447 42.02 -18.28 -0.62
N THR A 448 43.25 -18.02 -1.04
CA THR A 448 44.22 -19.09 -1.26
C THR A 448 45.23 -19.15 -0.12
N ARG A 449 45.39 -20.35 0.43
CA ARG A 449 46.51 -20.71 1.29
C ARG A 449 47.40 -21.69 0.53
N ARG A 450 48.70 -21.42 0.47
CA ARG A 450 49.66 -22.35 -0.12
C ARG A 450 50.15 -23.37 0.90
N ALA A 451 50.54 -24.54 0.42
CA ALA A 451 51.34 -25.47 1.20
C ALA A 451 52.59 -24.76 1.73
N TYR A 452 52.93 -24.99 2.99
CA TYR A 452 54.10 -24.38 3.64
C TYR A 452 55.09 -25.40 4.19
N MET A 453 54.69 -26.67 4.30
CA MET A 453 55.57 -27.81 4.54
C MET A 453 55.54 -28.76 3.34
N LYS A 454 56.59 -29.57 3.22
CA LYS A 454 56.69 -30.69 2.27
C LYS A 454 57.27 -31.91 2.97
N GLY A 455 57.02 -33.10 2.42
CA GLY A 455 57.67 -34.32 2.86
C GLY A 455 59.19 -34.27 2.67
N ILE A 456 59.90 -35.16 3.38
CA ILE A 456 61.33 -35.37 3.16
C ILE A 456 61.59 -36.09 1.83
N THR A 457 60.60 -36.85 1.36
CA THR A 457 60.49 -37.40 0.01
C THR A 457 59.07 -37.10 -0.53
N SER A 458 58.76 -37.54 -1.75
CA SER A 458 57.40 -37.47 -2.30
C SER A 458 56.40 -38.36 -1.57
N MET A 459 56.86 -39.40 -0.85
CA MET A 459 56.01 -40.41 -0.20
C MET A 459 56.11 -40.40 1.32
N THR A 460 57.09 -39.72 1.90
CA THR A 460 57.37 -39.75 3.35
C THR A 460 57.39 -38.35 3.94
N PHE A 461 56.55 -38.13 4.96
CA PHE A 461 56.52 -36.87 5.70
C PHE A 461 57.46 -36.87 6.91
N SER A 462 57.66 -38.01 7.56
CA SER A 462 58.34 -38.20 8.85
C SER A 462 57.71 -37.39 9.99
N PRO A 463 56.48 -37.71 10.43
CA PRO A 463 55.75 -36.91 11.43
C PRO A 463 56.43 -36.87 12.81
N SER A 464 57.15 -37.92 13.20
CA SER A 464 57.94 -37.98 14.44
C SER A 464 59.38 -37.46 14.29
N GLY A 465 59.83 -37.19 13.05
CA GLY A 465 61.15 -36.64 12.78
C GLY A 465 61.32 -35.22 13.31
N THR A 466 62.55 -34.83 13.64
CA THR A 466 62.87 -33.49 14.15
C THR A 466 63.13 -32.50 13.00
N LEU A 467 63.17 -31.20 13.32
CA LEU A 467 63.47 -30.13 12.37
C LEU A 467 64.76 -29.39 12.74
N THR A 468 65.58 -29.14 11.72
CA THR A 468 66.69 -28.19 11.82
C THR A 468 66.19 -26.75 11.78
N ARG A 469 66.99 -25.81 12.30
CA ARG A 469 66.69 -24.38 12.24
C ARG A 469 66.64 -23.85 10.80
N ALA A 470 67.43 -24.43 9.88
CA ALA A 470 67.34 -24.12 8.45
C ALA A 470 65.99 -24.52 7.83
N GLU A 471 65.48 -25.72 8.14
CA GLU A 471 64.15 -26.15 7.69
C GLU A 471 63.04 -25.30 8.29
N MET A 472 63.16 -24.94 9.58
CA MET A 472 62.21 -24.03 10.21
C MET A 472 62.18 -22.65 9.54
N ALA A 473 63.34 -22.09 9.22
CA ALA A 473 63.43 -20.83 8.47
C ALA A 473 62.72 -20.94 7.12
N GLN A 474 62.87 -22.07 6.42
CA GLN A 474 62.20 -22.30 5.13
C GLN A 474 60.68 -22.39 5.26
N ILE A 475 60.18 -23.07 6.31
CA ILE A 475 58.74 -23.12 6.63
C ILE A 475 58.18 -21.70 6.84
N ILE A 476 58.90 -20.87 7.61
CA ILE A 476 58.52 -19.48 7.87
C ILE A 476 58.55 -18.64 6.59
N ALA A 477 59.59 -18.78 5.76
CA ALA A 477 59.68 -18.09 4.48
C ALA A 477 58.52 -18.47 3.54
N ASN A 478 58.15 -19.75 3.50
CA ASN A 478 56.99 -20.21 2.73
C ASN A 478 55.70 -19.53 3.22
N LEU A 479 55.50 -19.40 4.53
CA LEU A 479 54.32 -18.72 5.12
C LEU A 479 54.30 -17.22 4.83
N LEU A 480 55.43 -16.53 5.00
CA LEU A 480 55.56 -15.10 4.67
C LEU A 480 55.29 -14.82 3.19
N SER A 481 55.68 -15.76 2.31
CA SER A 481 55.45 -15.64 0.87
C SER A 481 53.98 -15.65 0.44
N GLN A 482 53.09 -16.12 1.32
CA GLN A 482 51.66 -16.21 1.02
C GLN A 482 50.95 -14.85 1.11
N SER A 483 51.63 -13.81 1.61
CA SER A 483 51.05 -12.48 1.78
C SER A 483 50.74 -11.73 0.48
N GLY A 484 51.25 -12.20 -0.66
CA GLY A 484 51.09 -11.54 -1.96
C GLY A 484 51.80 -10.18 -2.08
N LYS A 485 52.51 -9.77 -1.02
CA LYS A 485 53.35 -8.56 -0.99
C LYS A 485 54.81 -8.94 -1.24
N ASN A 486 55.59 -8.02 -1.80
CA ASN A 486 57.04 -8.16 -1.83
C ASN A 486 57.57 -8.10 -0.38
N TYR A 487 57.95 -9.24 0.19
CA TYR A 487 58.61 -9.29 1.50
C TYR A 487 60.08 -8.97 1.34
N SER A 488 60.62 -8.17 2.28
CA SER A 488 61.98 -7.65 2.17
C SER A 488 62.99 -8.67 2.67
N TYR A 489 64.12 -8.77 1.96
CA TYR A 489 65.28 -9.50 2.43
C TYR A 489 66.17 -8.57 3.25
N GLY A 490 66.45 -8.92 4.49
CA GLY A 490 67.47 -8.24 5.30
C GLY A 490 68.89 -8.66 4.90
N ALA A 491 69.88 -7.99 5.50
CA ALA A 491 71.27 -8.47 5.47
C ALA A 491 71.39 -9.75 6.33
N VAL A 492 72.19 -10.72 5.88
CA VAL A 492 72.64 -11.85 6.72
C VAL A 492 73.87 -11.40 7.48
N ASN A 493 73.77 -11.35 8.81
CA ASN A 493 74.89 -11.00 9.68
C ASN A 493 75.32 -12.22 10.53
N PHE A 494 75.28 -13.43 9.96
CA PHE A 494 75.63 -14.67 10.64
C PHE A 494 76.88 -15.31 10.03
N ASN A 495 77.82 -15.74 10.87
CA ASN A 495 79.11 -16.26 10.41
C ASN A 495 79.01 -17.65 9.73
N ASP A 496 77.93 -18.38 10.00
CA ASP A 496 77.71 -19.77 9.57
C ASP A 496 76.62 -19.90 8.48
N VAL A 497 76.24 -18.80 7.84
CA VAL A 497 75.23 -18.77 6.78
C VAL A 497 75.84 -18.17 5.51
N THR A 498 76.13 -19.02 4.53
CA THR A 498 76.75 -18.63 3.25
C THR A 498 75.71 -18.40 2.16
N GLU A 499 76.01 -17.54 1.18
CA GLU A 499 75.07 -17.17 0.11
C GLU A 499 74.60 -18.34 -0.75
N ASN A 500 75.46 -19.36 -0.91
CA ASN A 500 75.15 -20.56 -1.71
C ASN A 500 74.32 -21.60 -0.94
N SER A 501 74.03 -21.37 0.35
CA SER A 501 73.21 -22.28 1.13
C SER A 501 71.75 -22.22 0.68
N TRP A 502 71.09 -23.38 0.52
CA TRP A 502 69.68 -23.45 0.10
C TRP A 502 68.72 -22.68 1.02
N TYR A 503 69.09 -22.53 2.30
CA TYR A 503 68.35 -21.80 3.33
C TYR A 503 68.75 -20.32 3.44
N TYR A 504 69.71 -19.82 2.65
CA TYR A 504 70.22 -18.43 2.76
C TYR A 504 69.10 -17.40 2.75
N ASN A 505 68.24 -17.45 1.72
CA ASN A 505 67.11 -16.54 1.58
C ASN A 505 66.04 -16.75 2.66
N ALA A 506 65.85 -17.98 3.12
CA ALA A 506 64.90 -18.26 4.19
C ALA A 506 65.33 -17.64 5.52
N VAL A 507 66.63 -17.77 5.86
CA VAL A 507 67.23 -17.14 7.04
C VAL A 507 67.14 -15.61 6.95
N ARG A 508 67.47 -15.03 5.79
CA ARG A 508 67.34 -13.58 5.55
C ARG A 508 65.96 -13.06 5.89
N VAL A 509 64.94 -13.74 5.39
CA VAL A 509 63.55 -13.32 5.59
C VAL A 509 63.15 -13.54 7.05
N ALA A 510 63.34 -14.74 7.61
CA ALA A 510 62.92 -15.05 8.97
C ALA A 510 63.60 -14.13 10.03
N SER A 511 64.86 -13.75 9.81
CA SER A 511 65.59 -12.84 10.69
C SER A 511 65.26 -11.37 10.45
N ASN A 512 65.02 -10.94 9.21
CA ASN A 512 64.61 -9.57 8.91
C ASN A 512 63.28 -9.20 9.59
N TYR A 513 62.35 -10.15 9.67
CA TYR A 513 61.07 -9.97 10.37
C TYR A 513 61.16 -10.26 11.88
N GLY A 514 62.36 -10.54 12.42
CA GLY A 514 62.57 -10.79 13.85
C GLY A 514 61.93 -12.08 14.37
N ILE A 515 61.43 -12.96 13.48
CA ILE A 515 60.74 -14.20 13.86
C ILE A 515 61.77 -15.19 14.40
N MET A 516 62.88 -15.39 13.67
CA MET A 516 64.02 -16.18 14.12
C MET A 516 65.23 -15.30 14.38
N VAL A 517 65.85 -15.48 15.53
CA VAL A 517 67.07 -14.80 15.95
C VAL A 517 68.24 -15.77 15.98
N GLY A 518 69.45 -15.27 15.71
CA GLY A 518 70.68 -16.05 15.87
C GLY A 518 70.98 -16.33 17.34
N ARG A 519 71.92 -17.25 17.55
CA ARG A 519 72.46 -17.58 18.87
C ARG A 519 73.49 -16.54 19.31
N PRO A 520 73.78 -16.44 20.63
CA PRO A 520 74.94 -15.72 21.11
C PRO A 520 76.21 -16.14 20.37
N GLY A 521 77.08 -15.20 20.01
CA GLY A 521 78.31 -15.46 19.23
C GLY A 521 78.18 -15.25 17.72
N GLY A 522 77.04 -14.75 17.22
CA GLY A 522 76.90 -14.31 15.83
C GLY A 522 76.62 -15.43 14.82
N ASN A 523 76.16 -16.60 15.29
CA ASN A 523 75.80 -17.75 14.45
C ASN A 523 74.28 -17.93 14.40
N PHE A 524 73.74 -18.35 13.26
CA PHE A 524 72.34 -18.76 13.15
C PHE A 524 72.12 -20.19 13.66
N ASP A 525 73.13 -21.04 13.55
CA ASP A 525 73.14 -22.49 13.77
C ASP A 525 72.10 -23.22 12.90
N PRO A 526 72.30 -23.26 11.56
CA PRO A 526 71.31 -23.81 10.64
C PRO A 526 71.07 -25.32 10.81
N GLN A 527 72.07 -26.07 11.27
CA GLN A 527 71.98 -27.52 11.48
C GLN A 527 71.47 -27.90 12.87
N GLY A 528 71.43 -26.96 13.81
CA GLY A 528 70.86 -27.18 15.13
C GLY A 528 69.39 -27.57 15.07
N LEU A 529 69.00 -28.50 15.93
CA LEU A 529 67.62 -28.95 16.08
C LEU A 529 66.80 -27.98 16.93
N VAL A 530 65.61 -27.65 16.45
CA VAL A 530 64.67 -26.71 17.09
C VAL A 530 64.04 -27.36 18.33
N SER A 531 64.05 -26.65 19.46
CA SER A 531 63.32 -27.07 20.66
C SER A 531 61.85 -26.66 20.62
N LYS A 532 61.03 -27.30 21.47
CA LYS A 532 59.60 -27.01 21.61
C LYS A 532 59.34 -25.56 22.01
N GLU A 533 60.13 -25.02 22.93
CA GLU A 533 60.04 -23.60 23.31
C GLU A 533 60.44 -22.64 22.19
N GLU A 534 61.48 -22.97 21.41
CA GLU A 534 61.91 -22.14 20.28
C GLU A 534 60.78 -22.06 19.24
N LEU A 535 60.14 -23.20 18.93
CA LEU A 535 58.99 -23.19 18.04
C LEU A 535 57.84 -22.35 18.60
N ILE A 536 57.51 -22.44 19.88
CA ILE A 536 56.40 -21.68 20.47
C ILE A 536 56.66 -20.17 20.33
N VAL A 537 57.88 -19.72 20.60
CA VAL A 537 58.24 -18.30 20.43
C VAL A 537 58.20 -17.90 18.96
N ILE A 538 58.70 -18.74 18.06
CA ILE A 538 58.62 -18.53 16.60
C ILE A 538 57.16 -18.40 16.16
N ALA A 539 56.28 -19.31 16.59
CA ALA A 539 54.87 -19.34 16.25
C ALA A 539 54.12 -18.11 16.81
N ALA A 540 54.43 -17.69 18.04
CA ALA A 540 53.88 -16.47 18.62
C ALA A 540 54.28 -15.24 17.81
N ARG A 541 55.56 -15.07 17.49
CA ARG A 541 56.06 -13.94 16.68
C ARG A 541 55.46 -13.95 15.28
N LEU A 542 55.41 -15.12 14.63
CA LEU A 542 54.82 -15.29 13.31
C LEU A 542 53.33 -14.89 13.28
N GLY A 543 52.57 -15.24 14.32
CA GLY A 543 51.16 -14.88 14.42
C GLY A 543 50.88 -13.48 14.99
N GLY A 544 51.92 -12.71 15.35
CA GLY A 544 51.78 -11.41 16.01
C GLY A 544 51.19 -11.48 17.42
N HIS A 545 51.43 -12.58 18.14
CA HIS A 545 50.92 -12.79 19.50
C HIS A 545 51.90 -12.25 20.53
N GLU A 546 51.39 -11.44 21.45
CA GLU A 546 52.17 -10.92 22.56
C GLU A 546 52.41 -11.98 23.64
N ALA A 547 53.52 -11.85 24.35
CA ALA A 547 53.80 -12.61 25.56
C ALA A 547 52.66 -12.47 26.58
N MET A 548 52.47 -13.49 27.42
CA MET A 548 51.43 -13.52 28.45
C MET A 548 52.08 -13.78 29.81
N ALA A 549 51.67 -13.04 30.84
CA ALA A 549 52.15 -13.29 32.19
C ALA A 549 51.59 -14.62 32.71
N GLY A 550 52.45 -15.43 33.33
CA GLY A 550 52.09 -16.72 33.94
C GLY A 550 53.21 -17.74 33.78
N ASN A 551 53.11 -18.84 34.52
CA ASN A 551 54.01 -19.98 34.45
C ASN A 551 53.27 -21.24 34.93
N THR A 552 52.20 -21.59 34.22
CA THR A 552 51.29 -22.68 34.62
C THR A 552 52.01 -24.04 34.75
N PHE A 553 53.02 -24.27 33.91
CA PHE A 553 53.86 -25.48 33.96
C PHE A 553 54.96 -25.44 35.04
N GLN A 554 55.08 -24.35 35.80
CA GLN A 554 56.10 -24.18 36.85
C GLN A 554 57.54 -24.38 36.34
N ILE A 555 57.81 -23.92 35.12
CA ILE A 555 59.12 -24.05 34.47
C ILE A 555 60.12 -23.18 35.25
N LYS A 556 61.19 -23.80 35.74
CA LYS A 556 62.20 -23.14 36.59
C LYS A 556 63.30 -22.44 35.80
N GLU A 557 63.62 -22.96 34.62
CA GLU A 557 64.63 -22.42 33.68
C GLU A 557 63.92 -21.78 32.46
N HIS A 558 64.66 -21.23 31.49
CA HIS A 558 64.07 -20.70 30.24
C HIS A 558 63.15 -19.47 30.38
N TYR A 559 63.47 -18.53 31.26
CA TYR A 559 62.63 -17.34 31.54
C TYR A 559 62.17 -16.54 30.31
N TRP A 560 62.91 -16.57 29.20
CA TRP A 560 62.57 -15.86 27.97
C TRP A 560 61.41 -16.50 27.19
N SER A 561 61.18 -17.81 27.32
CA SER A 561 60.14 -18.55 26.58
C SER A 561 58.87 -18.75 27.41
N VAL A 562 58.98 -18.76 28.75
CA VAL A 562 57.85 -18.97 29.68
C VAL A 562 56.61 -18.12 29.35
N PRO A 563 56.72 -16.80 29.12
CA PRO A 563 55.54 -15.99 28.80
C PRO A 563 54.85 -16.37 27.48
N TYR A 564 55.59 -16.92 26.53
CA TYR A 564 55.04 -17.39 25.25
C TYR A 564 54.47 -18.80 25.36
N ILE A 565 55.04 -19.65 26.21
CA ILE A 565 54.47 -20.95 26.57
C ILE A 565 53.11 -20.75 27.25
N GLU A 566 53.00 -19.77 28.14
CA GLU A 566 51.72 -19.40 28.75
C GLU A 566 50.70 -18.93 27.70
N ARG A 567 51.12 -18.08 26.76
CA ARG A 567 50.29 -17.68 25.61
C ARG A 567 49.82 -18.89 24.81
N ALA A 568 50.72 -19.82 24.50
CA ALA A 568 50.43 -21.00 23.70
C ALA A 568 49.44 -21.95 24.40
N LEU A 569 49.55 -22.09 25.73
CA LEU A 569 48.60 -22.86 26.53
C LEU A 569 47.21 -22.22 26.52
N ASN A 570 47.11 -20.93 26.84
CA ASN A 570 45.84 -20.21 26.89
C ASN A 570 45.16 -20.08 25.52
N SER A 571 45.94 -20.09 24.44
CA SER A 571 45.43 -20.08 23.06
C SER A 571 45.16 -21.49 22.52
N GLY A 572 45.38 -22.54 23.32
CA GLY A 572 45.12 -23.93 22.97
C GLY A 572 46.05 -24.52 21.91
N TRP A 573 47.24 -23.93 21.68
CA TRP A 573 48.24 -24.46 20.75
C TRP A 573 48.89 -25.72 21.31
N ILE A 574 49.18 -25.68 22.61
CA ILE A 574 49.65 -26.78 23.43
C ILE A 574 48.60 -27.11 24.50
N SER A 575 48.72 -28.29 25.10
CA SER A 575 47.84 -28.77 26.18
C SER A 575 48.63 -28.90 27.48
N MET A 576 47.93 -28.87 28.60
CA MET A 576 48.52 -29.15 29.90
C MET A 576 48.78 -30.66 30.04
N ASP A 577 49.94 -31.12 29.59
CA ASP A 577 50.49 -32.41 30.00
C ASP A 577 51.40 -32.21 31.23
N GLN A 578 51.39 -33.17 32.17
CA GLN A 578 52.21 -33.05 33.39
C GLN A 578 53.72 -33.18 33.13
N ASN A 579 54.12 -33.50 31.89
CA ASN A 579 55.50 -33.75 31.48
C ASN A 579 56.01 -32.78 30.39
N PHE A 580 55.47 -31.56 30.32
CA PHE A 580 55.91 -30.57 29.35
C PHE A 580 57.40 -30.27 29.50
N ASN A 581 58.20 -30.63 28.49
CA ASN A 581 59.63 -30.33 28.44
C ASN A 581 59.91 -29.25 27.38
N PRO A 582 60.23 -28.01 27.77
CA PRO A 582 60.52 -26.92 26.83
C PRO A 582 61.71 -27.20 25.91
N SER A 583 62.72 -27.91 26.42
CA SER A 583 63.98 -28.20 25.72
C SER A 583 63.90 -29.38 24.74
N GLU A 584 62.81 -30.15 24.78
CA GLU A 584 62.60 -31.28 23.89
C GLU A 584 62.63 -30.86 22.43
N LYS A 585 63.23 -31.69 21.56
CA LYS A 585 63.27 -31.40 20.12
C LYS A 585 61.90 -31.59 19.51
N ILE A 586 61.44 -30.58 18.78
CA ILE A 586 60.10 -30.60 18.22
C ILE A 586 60.01 -31.57 17.03
N SER A 587 58.92 -32.32 16.97
CA SER A 587 58.60 -33.15 15.81
C SER A 587 57.95 -32.36 14.67
N ARG A 588 58.03 -32.86 13.44
CA ARG A 588 57.41 -32.25 12.25
C ARG A 588 55.89 -32.22 12.33
N GLY A 589 55.26 -33.27 12.84
CA GLY A 589 53.80 -33.33 13.03
C GLY A 589 53.32 -32.33 14.09
N GLU A 590 54.02 -32.25 15.22
CA GLU A 590 53.69 -31.27 16.27
C GLU A 590 53.94 -29.83 15.80
N THR A 591 54.97 -29.62 14.96
CA THR A 591 55.23 -28.33 14.31
C THR A 591 54.05 -27.88 13.46
N ALA A 592 53.49 -28.77 12.62
CA ALA A 592 52.32 -28.47 11.82
C ALA A 592 51.15 -28.01 12.69
N LYS A 593 50.85 -28.74 13.77
CA LYS A 593 49.79 -28.41 14.74
C LYS A 593 49.98 -27.03 15.39
N ILE A 594 51.16 -26.76 15.97
CA ILE A 594 51.41 -25.52 16.70
C ILE A 594 51.37 -24.32 15.76
N ILE A 595 52.03 -24.41 14.59
CA ILE A 595 52.00 -23.34 13.59
C ILE A 595 50.56 -23.09 13.17
N ASN A 596 49.82 -24.13 12.76
CA ASN A 596 48.45 -23.98 12.28
C ASN A 596 47.58 -23.25 13.29
N LYS A 597 47.59 -23.72 14.54
CA LYS A 597 46.80 -23.09 15.60
C LYS A 597 47.23 -21.64 15.87
N SER A 598 48.53 -21.34 15.84
CA SER A 598 49.02 -19.98 16.08
C SER A 598 48.58 -18.97 15.02
N ILE A 599 48.51 -19.37 13.75
CA ILE A 599 48.05 -18.50 12.65
C ILE A 599 46.56 -18.73 12.31
N GLY A 600 45.85 -19.48 13.14
CA GLY A 600 44.44 -19.82 13.01
C GLY A 600 44.11 -20.72 11.81
N TYR A 601 45.09 -21.35 11.18
CA TYR A 601 44.88 -22.31 10.10
C TYR A 601 44.12 -23.53 10.64
N GLY A 602 42.93 -23.77 10.09
CA GLY A 602 42.06 -24.87 10.47
C GLY A 602 41.90 -25.89 9.35
N ALA A 603 41.62 -27.13 9.75
CA ALA A 603 41.23 -28.22 8.87
C ALA A 603 39.72 -28.25 8.67
N ASP A 604 39.28 -28.33 7.41
CA ASP A 604 37.92 -28.71 7.05
C ASP A 604 37.90 -30.24 6.90
N LYS A 605 37.63 -30.94 8.00
CA LYS A 605 37.77 -32.41 8.07
C LYS A 605 36.86 -33.12 7.06
N GLU A 606 35.61 -32.64 6.93
CA GLU A 606 34.65 -33.21 5.98
C GLU A 606 35.14 -33.06 4.53
N TYR A 607 35.65 -31.87 4.17
CA TYR A 607 36.23 -31.65 2.85
C TYR A 607 37.45 -32.54 2.61
N ILE A 608 38.37 -32.63 3.58
CA ILE A 608 39.57 -33.46 3.49
C ILE A 608 39.16 -34.92 3.29
N ASP A 609 38.26 -35.44 4.12
CA ASP A 609 37.84 -36.84 4.08
C ASP A 609 37.21 -37.23 2.76
N LYS A 610 36.47 -36.31 2.14
CA LYS A 610 35.83 -36.52 0.84
C LYS A 610 36.79 -36.46 -0.35
N ASN A 611 37.85 -35.66 -0.26
CA ASN A 611 38.70 -35.32 -1.41
C ASN A 611 40.14 -35.88 -1.32
N ILE A 612 40.46 -36.61 -0.26
CA ILE A 612 41.83 -37.00 0.10
C ILE A 612 42.59 -37.69 -1.04
N ASP A 613 41.92 -38.49 -1.86
CA ASP A 613 42.53 -39.27 -2.95
C ASP A 613 43.21 -38.40 -4.01
N THR A 614 42.80 -37.15 -4.14
CA THR A 614 43.36 -36.18 -5.10
C THR A 614 44.34 -35.19 -4.46
N MET A 615 44.47 -35.22 -3.13
CA MET A 615 45.34 -34.34 -2.34
C MET A 615 46.76 -34.91 -2.24
N THR A 616 47.71 -34.08 -1.80
CA THR A 616 49.04 -34.54 -1.39
C THR A 616 48.94 -35.28 -0.05
N THR A 617 49.32 -36.56 -0.06
CA THR A 617 49.35 -37.49 1.08
C THR A 617 50.72 -38.16 1.20
N PHE A 618 50.96 -38.88 2.30
CA PHE A 618 52.21 -39.58 2.57
C PHE A 618 51.92 -40.95 3.20
N ASP A 619 52.71 -41.96 2.87
CA ASP A 619 52.50 -43.34 3.28
C ASP A 619 52.65 -43.53 4.80
N ASP A 620 53.47 -42.70 5.44
CA ASP A 620 53.73 -42.71 6.89
C ASP A 620 52.79 -41.80 7.69
N VAL A 621 51.73 -41.28 7.06
CA VAL A 621 50.74 -40.39 7.68
C VAL A 621 49.33 -40.92 7.41
N ASP A 622 48.92 -41.92 8.20
CA ASP A 622 47.55 -42.43 8.20
C ASP A 622 46.63 -41.69 9.18
N ARG A 623 45.33 -42.04 9.17
CA ARG A 623 44.28 -41.41 10.02
C ARG A 623 44.46 -41.64 11.52
N THR A 624 45.27 -42.60 11.94
CA THR A 624 45.60 -42.85 13.36
C THR A 624 46.67 -41.88 13.87
N ASN A 625 47.41 -41.24 12.97
CA ASN A 625 48.37 -40.21 13.33
C ASN A 625 47.67 -39.02 14.02
N PRO A 626 48.09 -38.62 15.24
CA PRO A 626 47.45 -37.53 15.97
C PRO A 626 47.54 -36.17 15.27
N TYR A 627 48.42 -36.04 14.28
CA TYR A 627 48.65 -34.83 13.49
C TYR A 627 48.12 -34.93 12.06
N TYR A 628 47.37 -35.99 11.69
CA TYR A 628 46.92 -36.25 10.32
C TYR A 628 46.35 -35.00 9.61
N TYR A 629 45.29 -34.39 10.17
CA TYR A 629 44.65 -33.22 9.56
C TYR A 629 45.55 -31.99 9.54
N GLU A 630 46.43 -31.84 10.53
CA GLU A 630 47.36 -30.70 10.61
C GLU A 630 48.45 -30.81 9.53
N ILE A 631 48.89 -32.03 9.24
CA ILE A 631 49.84 -32.31 8.16
C ILE A 631 49.17 -32.03 6.82
N VAL A 632 47.95 -32.53 6.58
CA VAL A 632 47.20 -32.26 5.35
C VAL A 632 47.03 -30.75 5.13
N VAL A 633 46.69 -30.01 6.18
CA VAL A 633 46.62 -28.54 6.18
C VAL A 633 47.94 -27.90 5.76
N ALA A 634 49.07 -28.42 6.24
CA ALA A 634 50.39 -27.85 6.03
C ALA A 634 50.97 -28.14 4.64
N THR A 635 50.58 -29.25 4.03
CA THR A 635 51.18 -29.76 2.79
C THR A 635 50.32 -29.55 1.55
N ASN A 636 49.08 -29.08 1.69
CA ASN A 636 48.17 -28.85 0.57
C ASN A 636 47.87 -27.36 0.36
N THR A 637 47.92 -26.94 -0.91
CA THR A 637 47.43 -25.62 -1.34
C THR A 637 45.92 -25.68 -1.52
N ILE A 638 45.21 -24.76 -0.90
CA ILE A 638 43.75 -24.76 -0.84
C ILE A 638 43.16 -23.41 -1.20
N SER A 639 41.95 -23.45 -1.72
CA SER A 639 41.05 -22.32 -1.86
C SER A 639 39.93 -22.49 -0.84
N TYR A 640 39.69 -21.47 -0.03
CA TYR A 640 38.73 -21.52 1.07
C TYR A 640 37.95 -20.21 1.19
N GLN A 641 36.80 -20.29 1.85
CA GLN A 641 36.01 -19.13 2.25
C GLN A 641 36.12 -18.94 3.76
N ARG A 642 36.36 -17.71 4.21
CA ARG A 642 36.33 -17.34 5.63
C ARG A 642 34.88 -17.10 6.05
N THR A 643 34.42 -17.78 7.09
CA THR A 643 33.21 -17.43 7.83
C THR A 643 33.58 -16.87 9.20
N ASP A 644 32.60 -16.36 9.94
CA ASP A 644 32.83 -15.72 11.24
C ASP A 644 33.34 -16.73 12.30
N SER A 645 33.20 -18.04 12.06
CA SER A 645 33.61 -19.12 12.97
C SER A 645 34.30 -20.33 12.31
N LEU A 646 34.29 -20.43 10.98
CA LEU A 646 34.77 -21.60 10.23
C LEU A 646 35.53 -21.20 8.97
N ARG A 647 36.33 -22.13 8.45
CA ARG A 647 36.97 -22.00 7.14
C ARG A 647 36.47 -23.15 6.28
N ILE A 648 35.70 -22.83 5.25
CA ILE A 648 35.09 -23.82 4.37
C ILE A 648 36.01 -23.99 3.17
N TRP A 649 36.57 -25.17 2.98
CA TRP A 649 37.43 -25.45 1.84
C TRP A 649 36.55 -25.69 0.61
N ARG A 650 36.98 -25.15 -0.54
CA ARG A 650 36.21 -25.20 -1.80
C ARG A 650 36.94 -25.95 -2.89
N ALA A 651 38.24 -25.72 -3.02
CA ALA A 651 39.10 -26.42 -3.95
C ALA A 651 40.48 -26.66 -3.32
N HIS A 652 41.21 -27.63 -3.83
CA HIS A 652 42.62 -27.83 -3.51
C HIS A 652 43.41 -28.03 -4.81
N VAL A 653 44.72 -27.81 -4.74
CA VAL A 653 45.62 -28.17 -5.85
C VAL A 653 45.87 -29.66 -5.78
N THR A 654 45.51 -30.37 -6.84
CA THR A 654 45.69 -31.82 -6.98
C THR A 654 47.17 -32.17 -7.15
N GLN A 655 47.51 -33.46 -7.05
CA GLN A 655 48.87 -33.96 -7.29
C GLN A 655 49.43 -33.58 -8.69
N ASN A 656 48.55 -33.33 -9.67
CA ASN A 656 48.91 -32.92 -11.03
C ASN A 656 49.10 -31.40 -11.17
N GLY A 657 48.97 -30.63 -10.09
CA GLY A 657 49.18 -29.18 -10.07
C GLY A 657 47.98 -28.35 -10.55
N THR A 658 46.83 -28.97 -10.83
CA THR A 658 45.59 -28.28 -11.21
C THR A 658 44.62 -28.16 -10.04
N TRP A 659 43.73 -27.17 -10.06
CA TRP A 659 42.66 -27.06 -9.06
C TRP A 659 41.63 -28.18 -9.21
N SER A 660 41.21 -28.78 -8.11
CA SER A 660 40.19 -29.84 -8.05
C SER A 660 38.82 -29.38 -8.55
N ASP A 661 38.53 -28.09 -8.43
CA ASP A 661 37.39 -27.42 -9.05
C ASP A 661 37.85 -26.06 -9.58
N SER A 662 37.83 -25.89 -10.90
CA SER A 662 38.29 -24.67 -11.57
C SER A 662 37.42 -23.45 -11.26
N ASN A 663 36.15 -23.65 -10.89
CA ASN A 663 35.24 -22.55 -10.52
C ASN A 663 35.58 -21.96 -9.15
N PHE A 664 36.27 -22.73 -8.31
CA PHE A 664 36.71 -22.29 -6.98
C PHE A 664 38.23 -22.19 -6.86
N GLY A 665 38.97 -22.27 -7.97
CA GLY A 665 40.42 -22.05 -8.01
C GLY A 665 40.79 -20.56 -7.98
N ASN A 666 42.04 -20.26 -7.60
CA ASN A 666 42.66 -18.92 -7.67
C ASN A 666 41.92 -17.80 -6.88
N GLY A 667 41.79 -17.96 -5.57
CA GLY A 667 41.32 -16.88 -4.68
C GLY A 667 42.40 -15.83 -4.38
N ASP A 668 42.03 -14.79 -3.65
CA ASP A 668 42.96 -13.78 -3.14
C ASP A 668 43.98 -14.42 -2.20
N LEU A 669 45.27 -14.18 -2.41
CA LEU A 669 46.30 -14.52 -1.44
C LEU A 669 46.15 -13.63 -0.21
N ILE A 670 45.93 -14.23 0.96
CA ILE A 670 45.96 -13.49 2.22
C ILE A 670 47.21 -13.88 3.01
N SER A 671 47.90 -12.86 3.52
CA SER A 671 48.86 -13.02 4.60
C SER A 671 48.21 -13.65 5.84
N PRO A 672 48.72 -14.79 6.34
CA PRO A 672 48.36 -15.27 7.68
C PRO A 672 48.89 -14.36 8.80
N ILE A 673 49.82 -13.46 8.47
CA ILE A 673 50.67 -12.71 9.38
C ILE A 673 50.10 -11.30 9.49
N LYS A 674 49.79 -10.89 10.73
CA LYS A 674 49.30 -9.55 11.07
C LYS A 674 50.44 -8.53 11.05
#